data_AF-A0A7V3NJ20-F1
#
_entry.id   AF-A0A7V3NJ20-F1
#
_cell.length_a   1.000
_cell.length_b   1.000
_cell.length_c   1.000
_cell.angle_alpha   90.00
_cell.angle_beta   90.00
_cell.angle_gamma   90.00
#
_symmetry.space_group_name_H-M   'P 1'
#
loop_
_entity.id
_entity.type
_entity.pdbx_description
1 polymer ?
#
loop_
_entity_poly.entity_id
_entity_poly.type
_entity_poly.pdbx_seq_one_letter_code
_entity_poly.pdbx_strand_id
1 'polypeptide(L)'
;MQLRDFPRPPDDNGRGIHWSASLYHPQGRELAFWIQQLESMHIKWVKLLDDGGGSSLELCETLLAHGIMPIVRLYRREPNPGHIGGREEDTIRRLVALGVRYFETNNEPDVPAEWKGGHIPANWLDLVVDHFIIDADKVLSLGGYPAVPAMGVGSKVNFVARVVERGREDLFRYGTWLAIHNYTLNHPLDYPYDPVNQEGAPLTREEYERVGYWAWDGQPLDLINRWRAEDKNPGATLRDDPSCWLAFRLANDLVVEALGYSIPIISTEGGTMVGWREDRRYPRVTPDLHREWTVRINDFMQREAPEYYFAVCHWLLANYRLGHYAPSWESQAWFTDWWREPFGIQGELPTVQAVREMPSIPRAIPKGTGALFGRVLGPGGRPLDGLAVSLYREVPGAEPLPLGTLVTDAQGAFRWTELVPGTYALGLEGWGIVRRGLVVGELEPLEVTVELQEARRGRLLGRVENEAGQPVPRFPLVLTGARGGRWEQVADGEGRFAFSGLPQGIYTLTAGPLSQGLLWSNGWDAREVALRVPGAGYLYRVAKRRLLPPEEGRGRHLLFGRVLDAEGKGLQGIAVEMRWTGALPGTRFPVVRTGSDPTKPSGYYEFLVTPGEFSLRVVQGDWASQVAEGLQTAHIPGYGGEAASYEVDFCLGPWAEPPGESIVQGNLAGAPDSAEVLLRMGAEVRRAKPSPEGNFRIGGLPAGIGVLEILPLGILVRPVVLDGHNIFQIDFPLGGAVEGRLLGAEMGRLVVLHALTWGWARETRVDAEGRFRFPFLPAGEYRLVVGEVESDLIRVDGRSTVALPPLDLSALSSGTVEGEVLDRAGRPQPWVRVLLRSQGGVQREARTDASGRFRFEGLEPGTYHLAAEGLGSLRQEVRLAPRERKHLTLTAPPPKPLGQVLLLGRATAPGAWVNLLLAFPVLLRQGMACAFRAEDAAQASQVFILASEEGVPGREEEALCEAGCRVRRLGGDPFQVAQVLQRLPEGLGAARRKGQANEAQAYGVRVEPCPVEPGQAFWKVERVRHLSPQENRARHALFVDCVDEAGDRVVGAEVRVAWAEESRLLALTEEAGPLGGEVPMDKGLEYTVEMVGLPSERVAGLHTDHPDEPAPDLLPGNARYHHSFAICFRRATAPDTGREKRLPHYVLFGPPSRPETAAHMLMALGYLLRFGPTFGFSPEEAAYAEAVTILADEEAVSPAVEASLREAG
;
A
#
# COMPACT_ATOMS: atom_id res chain seq x y z
N MET A 1 24.03 -15.57 15.56
CA MET A 1 25.21 -14.69 15.57
C MET A 1 24.82 -13.42 14.87
N GLN A 2 25.17 -12.28 15.44
CA GLN A 2 25.10 -10.96 14.81
C GLN A 2 26.42 -10.67 14.08
N LEU A 3 26.44 -9.67 13.18
CA LEU A 3 27.63 -9.29 12.42
C LEU A 3 28.85 -9.01 13.33
N ARG A 4 28.63 -8.43 14.50
CA ARG A 4 29.67 -8.13 15.50
C ARG A 4 30.27 -9.37 16.19
N ASP A 5 29.58 -10.50 16.15
CA ASP A 5 30.04 -11.74 16.81
C ASP A 5 31.10 -12.48 15.97
N PHE A 6 31.21 -12.14 14.69
CA PHE A 6 32.20 -12.72 13.80
C PHE A 6 33.59 -12.15 14.11
N PRO A 7 34.61 -13.02 14.24
CA PRO A 7 35.96 -12.60 14.60
C PRO A 7 36.58 -11.78 13.47
N ARG A 8 37.22 -10.67 13.82
CA ARG A 8 37.91 -9.77 12.90
C ARG A 8 39.37 -9.62 13.33
N PRO A 9 40.29 -9.29 12.40
CA PRO A 9 41.67 -8.99 12.78
C PRO A 9 41.73 -7.77 13.70
N PRO A 10 42.74 -7.69 14.58
CA PRO A 10 43.02 -6.47 15.33
C PRO A 10 43.24 -5.27 14.39
N ASP A 11 42.67 -4.12 14.74
CA ASP A 11 42.71 -2.90 13.95
C ASP A 11 42.17 -3.09 12.51
N ASP A 12 41.09 -3.86 12.38
CA ASP A 12 40.46 -4.18 11.10
C ASP A 12 40.14 -2.91 10.29
N ASN A 13 40.85 -2.76 9.18
CA ASN A 13 40.70 -1.67 8.22
C ASN A 13 40.01 -2.13 6.92
N GLY A 14 39.51 -3.37 6.88
CA GLY A 14 38.85 -3.98 5.72
C GLY A 14 39.76 -4.24 4.51
N ARG A 15 41.07 -3.97 4.60
CA ARG A 15 42.02 -4.23 3.51
C ARG A 15 42.43 -5.69 3.50
N GLY A 16 42.16 -6.35 2.38
CA GLY A 16 42.60 -7.70 2.12
C GLY A 16 43.41 -7.84 0.85
N ILE A 17 44.10 -8.96 0.71
CA ILE A 17 44.75 -9.35 -0.54
C ILE A 17 44.64 -10.87 -0.76
N HIS A 18 44.51 -11.27 -2.01
CA HIS A 18 44.67 -12.67 -2.40
C HIS A 18 46.16 -13.00 -2.48
N TRP A 19 46.61 -13.97 -1.70
CA TRP A 19 48.03 -14.32 -1.50
C TRP A 19 48.70 -14.80 -2.80
N SER A 20 48.23 -15.94 -3.30
CA SER A 20 48.75 -16.59 -4.50
C SER A 20 47.76 -17.66 -4.90
N ALA A 21 47.79 -18.05 -6.17
CA ALA A 21 47.11 -19.26 -6.62
C ALA A 21 47.94 -20.54 -6.38
N SER A 22 49.12 -20.44 -5.74
CA SER A 22 49.89 -21.60 -5.30
C SER A 22 49.24 -22.28 -4.08
N LEU A 23 49.23 -23.62 -4.10
CA LEU A 23 48.87 -24.46 -2.94
C LEU A 23 50.00 -24.59 -1.92
N TYR A 24 51.23 -24.26 -2.31
CA TYR A 24 52.41 -24.40 -1.50
C TYR A 24 53.05 -23.05 -1.28
N HIS A 25 53.40 -22.76 -0.03
CA HIS A 25 53.80 -21.43 0.39
C HIS A 25 55.26 -21.43 0.82
N PRO A 26 55.96 -20.29 0.67
CA PRO A 26 57.30 -20.13 1.21
C PRO A 26 57.30 -20.36 2.72
N GLN A 27 58.43 -20.81 3.25
CA GLN A 27 58.64 -21.10 4.67
C GLN A 27 59.82 -20.30 5.21
N GLY A 28 59.88 -20.12 6.53
CA GLY A 28 61.00 -19.45 7.20
C GLY A 28 61.30 -18.04 6.67
N ARG A 29 62.54 -17.82 6.18
CA ARG A 29 63.01 -16.47 5.78
C ARG A 29 62.26 -15.89 4.58
N GLU A 30 61.86 -16.73 3.63
CA GLU A 30 61.12 -16.28 2.45
C GLU A 30 59.70 -15.87 2.85
N LEU A 31 59.06 -16.60 3.77
CA LEU A 31 57.77 -16.23 4.33
C LEU A 31 57.85 -14.89 5.07
N ALA A 32 58.86 -14.70 5.91
CA ALA A 32 59.05 -13.46 6.67
C ALA A 32 59.13 -12.21 5.77
N PHE A 33 59.78 -12.32 4.60
CA PHE A 33 59.82 -11.23 3.62
C PHE A 33 58.42 -10.80 3.17
N TRP A 34 57.55 -11.76 2.86
CA TRP A 34 56.20 -11.48 2.39
C TRP A 34 55.27 -10.97 3.49
N ILE A 35 55.42 -11.46 4.71
CA ILE A 35 54.71 -10.92 5.87
C ILE A 35 55.06 -9.44 6.07
N GLN A 36 56.35 -9.09 5.95
CA GLN A 36 56.78 -7.69 5.99
C GLN A 36 56.14 -6.84 4.87
N GLN A 37 55.95 -7.39 3.67
CA GLN A 37 55.24 -6.69 2.59
C GLN A 37 53.77 -6.43 2.96
N LEU A 38 53.07 -7.42 3.52
CA LEU A 38 51.69 -7.28 3.97
C LEU A 38 51.55 -6.20 5.06
N GLU A 39 52.42 -6.23 6.06
CA GLU A 39 52.43 -5.24 7.14
C GLU A 39 52.72 -3.83 6.62
N SER A 40 53.64 -3.69 5.67
CA SER A 40 53.97 -2.39 5.05
C SER A 40 52.78 -1.76 4.34
N MET A 41 51.89 -2.58 3.77
CA MET A 41 50.65 -2.15 3.10
C MET A 41 49.45 -2.08 4.05
N HIS A 42 49.67 -2.37 5.34
CA HIS A 42 48.63 -2.46 6.36
C HIS A 42 47.51 -3.47 6.01
N ILE A 43 47.85 -4.58 5.38
CA ILE A 43 46.90 -5.64 5.07
C ILE A 43 46.47 -6.34 6.36
N LYS A 44 45.15 -6.54 6.53
CA LYS A 44 44.56 -7.21 7.70
C LYS A 44 43.86 -8.52 7.36
N TRP A 45 43.54 -8.75 6.10
CA TRP A 45 42.90 -9.98 5.62
C TRP A 45 43.72 -10.62 4.50
N VAL A 46 43.92 -11.94 4.55
CA VAL A 46 44.63 -12.66 3.49
C VAL A 46 43.83 -13.88 3.06
N LYS A 47 43.45 -13.89 1.79
CA LYS A 47 42.87 -15.06 1.14
C LYS A 47 43.99 -15.95 0.60
N LEU A 48 43.92 -17.25 0.90
CA LEU A 48 44.92 -18.24 0.48
C LEU A 48 44.28 -19.61 0.19
N LEU A 49 45.07 -20.48 -0.45
CA LEU A 49 44.66 -21.84 -0.79
C LEU A 49 45.36 -22.86 0.13
N ASP A 50 44.66 -23.93 0.47
CA ASP A 50 45.21 -25.13 1.11
C ASP A 50 44.92 -26.35 0.23
N ASP A 51 45.84 -27.31 0.17
CA ASP A 51 45.70 -28.55 -0.61
C ASP A 51 44.76 -29.59 0.03
N GLY A 52 44.08 -29.22 1.13
CA GLY A 52 43.27 -30.09 1.96
C GLY A 52 44.09 -30.91 2.96
N GLY A 53 45.43 -30.90 2.88
CA GLY A 53 46.36 -31.59 3.77
C GLY A 53 47.07 -30.70 4.78
N GLY A 54 46.78 -29.40 4.81
CA GLY A 54 47.42 -28.46 5.72
C GLY A 54 48.69 -27.83 5.14
N SER A 55 48.78 -27.68 3.82
CA SER A 55 49.89 -26.96 3.16
C SER A 55 50.01 -25.49 3.62
N SER A 56 48.94 -24.93 4.18
CA SER A 56 48.86 -23.55 4.66
C SER A 56 49.11 -23.35 6.17
N LEU A 57 49.41 -24.40 6.94
CA LEU A 57 49.51 -24.33 8.40
C LEU A 57 50.52 -23.28 8.90
N GLU A 58 51.78 -23.32 8.42
CA GLU A 58 52.83 -22.37 8.83
C GLU A 58 52.49 -20.93 8.42
N LEU A 59 51.91 -20.76 7.22
CA LEU A 59 51.47 -19.45 6.74
C LEU A 59 50.35 -18.90 7.62
N CYS A 60 49.32 -19.70 7.94
CA CYS A 60 48.21 -19.28 8.78
C CYS A 60 48.64 -18.95 10.21
N GLU A 61 49.52 -19.77 10.81
CA GLU A 61 50.10 -19.50 12.14
C GLU A 61 50.84 -18.16 12.14
N THR A 62 51.67 -17.92 11.12
CA THR A 62 52.44 -16.68 10.99
C THR A 62 51.54 -15.47 10.76
N LEU A 63 50.53 -15.57 9.90
CA LEU A 63 49.55 -14.48 9.67
C LEU A 63 48.83 -14.10 10.97
N LEU A 64 48.33 -15.09 11.71
CA LEU A 64 47.63 -14.86 12.97
C LEU A 64 48.54 -14.22 14.03
N ALA A 65 49.80 -14.65 14.12
CA ALA A 65 50.80 -14.06 15.01
C ALA A 65 51.07 -12.57 14.73
N HIS A 66 50.89 -12.15 13.47
CA HIS A 66 51.01 -10.76 13.02
C HIS A 66 49.68 -10.00 12.99
N GLY A 67 48.61 -10.57 13.55
CA GLY A 67 47.28 -9.93 13.61
C GLY A 67 46.61 -9.79 12.24
N ILE A 68 46.93 -10.69 11.30
CA ILE A 68 46.33 -10.78 9.96
C ILE A 68 45.41 -11.99 9.93
N MET A 69 44.16 -11.80 9.51
CA MET A 69 43.14 -12.84 9.48
C MET A 69 43.22 -13.66 8.19
N PRO A 70 43.47 -14.98 8.27
CA PRO A 70 43.45 -15.85 7.10
C PRO A 70 42.02 -16.27 6.71
N ILE A 71 41.76 -16.28 5.40
CA ILE A 71 40.58 -16.87 4.76
C ILE A 71 41.08 -18.02 3.89
N VAL A 72 40.71 -19.26 4.25
CA VAL A 72 41.30 -20.46 3.66
C VAL A 72 40.33 -21.11 2.68
N ARG A 73 40.71 -21.19 1.39
CA ARG A 73 40.05 -22.08 0.43
C ARG A 73 40.64 -23.47 0.53
N LEU A 74 39.81 -24.47 0.77
CA LEU A 74 40.21 -25.86 0.57
C LEU A 74 40.14 -26.18 -0.92
N TYR A 75 41.30 -26.15 -1.57
CA TYR A 75 41.38 -26.27 -3.02
C TYR A 75 41.09 -27.70 -3.48
N ARG A 76 40.13 -27.83 -4.38
CA ARG A 76 39.83 -29.03 -5.16
C ARG A 76 39.76 -28.58 -6.61
N ARG A 77 40.42 -29.30 -7.52
CA ARG A 77 40.53 -28.89 -8.94
C ARG A 77 39.18 -28.79 -9.66
N GLU A 78 38.27 -29.71 -9.35
CA GLU A 78 36.91 -29.79 -9.90
C GLU A 78 35.98 -30.17 -8.73
N PRO A 79 35.61 -29.21 -7.87
CA PRO A 79 34.87 -29.48 -6.64
C PRO A 79 33.47 -30.04 -6.91
N ASN A 80 32.90 -29.79 -8.10
CA ASN A 80 31.52 -30.14 -8.41
C ASN A 80 31.38 -31.33 -9.39
N PRO A 81 30.40 -32.24 -9.19
CA PRO A 81 29.70 -32.47 -7.93
C PRO A 81 30.65 -33.07 -6.87
N GLY A 82 30.54 -32.59 -5.62
CA GLY A 82 31.32 -33.11 -4.50
C GLY A 82 31.29 -32.20 -3.26
N HIS A 83 31.65 -32.77 -2.12
CA HIS A 83 31.67 -32.14 -0.80
C HIS A 83 33.00 -32.50 -0.08
N ILE A 84 33.36 -31.83 1.00
CA ILE A 84 34.61 -32.10 1.75
C ILE A 84 34.55 -33.43 2.51
N GLY A 85 35.71 -34.07 2.72
CA GLY A 85 35.84 -35.37 3.38
C GLY A 85 36.88 -35.38 4.50
N GLY A 86 37.24 -36.57 4.97
CA GLY A 86 38.03 -36.74 6.21
C GLY A 86 39.41 -36.08 6.18
N ARG A 87 40.07 -35.96 5.02
CA ARG A 87 41.36 -35.27 4.88
C ARG A 87 41.18 -33.76 5.14
N GLU A 88 40.20 -33.16 4.48
CA GLU A 88 39.89 -31.73 4.60
C GLU A 88 39.36 -31.39 6.00
N GLU A 89 38.52 -32.24 6.58
CA GLU A 89 38.01 -32.09 7.95
C GLU A 89 39.14 -32.10 8.99
N ASP A 90 40.13 -32.97 8.84
CA ASP A 90 41.30 -32.97 9.72
C ASP A 90 42.13 -31.69 9.61
N THR A 91 42.28 -31.18 8.39
CA THR A 91 42.95 -29.92 8.14
C THR A 91 42.19 -28.73 8.73
N ILE A 92 40.86 -28.66 8.57
CA ILE A 92 40.03 -27.64 9.23
C ILE A 92 40.22 -27.69 10.74
N ARG A 93 40.19 -28.88 11.36
CA ARG A 93 40.39 -29.04 12.80
C ARG A 93 41.73 -28.46 13.26
N ARG A 94 42.82 -28.75 12.52
CA ARG A 94 44.17 -28.23 12.81
C ARG A 94 44.23 -26.71 12.64
N LEU A 95 43.64 -26.16 11.58
CA LEU A 95 43.60 -24.71 11.32
C LEU A 95 42.73 -23.97 12.34
N VAL A 96 41.57 -24.52 12.73
CA VAL A 96 40.71 -23.94 13.79
C VAL A 96 41.44 -23.92 15.13
N ALA A 97 42.21 -24.97 15.45
CA ALA A 97 43.04 -25.03 16.65
C ALA A 97 44.13 -23.95 16.67
N LEU A 98 44.67 -23.55 15.51
CA LEU A 98 45.58 -22.41 15.39
C LEU A 98 44.88 -21.05 15.54
N GLY A 99 43.58 -20.97 15.30
CA GLY A 99 42.80 -19.73 15.36
C GLY A 99 42.17 -19.30 14.05
N VAL A 100 42.35 -20.05 12.96
CA VAL A 100 41.67 -19.79 11.68
C VAL A 100 40.16 -19.98 11.83
N ARG A 101 39.37 -19.15 11.17
CA ARG A 101 37.90 -19.19 11.29
C ARG A 101 37.16 -19.19 9.97
N TYR A 102 37.66 -18.56 8.91
CA TYR A 102 36.92 -18.43 7.64
C TYR A 102 37.36 -19.47 6.62
N PHE A 103 36.41 -20.28 6.13
CA PHE A 103 36.68 -21.38 5.21
C PHE A 103 35.77 -21.37 3.99
N GLU A 104 36.35 -21.58 2.81
CA GLU A 104 35.64 -21.83 1.56
C GLU A 104 35.89 -23.26 1.10
N THR A 105 34.82 -24.03 0.89
CA THR A 105 34.89 -25.43 0.44
C THR A 105 34.61 -25.61 -1.05
N ASN A 106 34.09 -24.57 -1.70
CA ASN A 106 33.68 -24.59 -3.11
C ASN A 106 33.83 -23.18 -3.72
N ASN A 107 33.87 -23.10 -5.05
CA ASN A 107 34.12 -21.89 -5.82
C ASN A 107 33.41 -21.95 -7.17
N GLU A 108 32.87 -20.80 -7.61
CA GLU A 108 32.26 -20.55 -8.92
C GLU A 108 31.50 -21.76 -9.51
N PRO A 109 30.54 -22.33 -8.76
CA PRO A 109 29.79 -23.49 -9.21
C PRO A 109 28.94 -23.23 -10.45
N ASP A 110 28.78 -21.96 -10.85
CA ASP A 110 28.12 -21.51 -12.06
C ASP A 110 29.05 -21.44 -13.29
N VAL A 111 30.33 -21.83 -13.15
CA VAL A 111 31.32 -21.86 -14.25
C VAL A 111 31.70 -23.31 -14.60
N PRO A 112 31.76 -23.69 -15.90
CA PRO A 112 32.04 -25.07 -16.30
C PRO A 112 33.39 -25.63 -15.82
N ALA A 113 34.39 -24.76 -15.63
CA ALA A 113 35.73 -25.16 -15.20
C ALA A 113 35.78 -25.82 -13.81
N GLU A 114 34.78 -25.56 -12.96
CA GLU A 114 34.70 -26.08 -11.58
C GLU A 114 33.94 -27.42 -11.51
N TRP A 115 33.53 -27.97 -12.66
CA TRP A 115 32.80 -29.22 -12.77
C TRP A 115 33.66 -30.34 -13.35
N LYS A 116 33.53 -31.54 -12.78
CA LYS A 116 34.15 -32.76 -13.28
C LYS A 116 33.73 -33.02 -14.72
N GLY A 117 34.70 -33.01 -15.62
CA GLY A 117 34.45 -33.16 -17.06
C GLY A 117 33.90 -31.91 -17.75
N GLY A 118 33.92 -30.74 -17.11
CA GLY A 118 33.62 -29.45 -17.73
C GLY A 118 32.14 -29.21 -18.05
N HIS A 119 31.22 -29.95 -17.43
CA HIS A 119 29.78 -29.90 -17.74
C HIS A 119 28.94 -29.55 -16.52
N ILE A 120 28.19 -28.45 -16.61
CA ILE A 120 27.22 -28.03 -15.60
C ILE A 120 25.87 -28.74 -15.87
N PRO A 121 25.38 -29.59 -14.96
CA PRO A 121 24.08 -30.23 -15.12
C PRO A 121 22.92 -29.24 -14.95
N ALA A 122 21.75 -29.55 -15.52
CA ALA A 122 20.59 -28.65 -15.47
C ALA A 122 20.11 -28.32 -14.04
N ASN A 123 20.28 -29.25 -13.09
CA ASN A 123 19.94 -29.10 -11.68
C ASN A 123 21.16 -28.75 -10.80
N TRP A 124 22.21 -28.16 -11.38
CA TRP A 124 23.47 -27.88 -10.68
C TRP A 124 23.28 -27.13 -9.37
N LEU A 125 22.38 -26.13 -9.34
CA LEU A 125 22.17 -25.29 -8.17
C LEU A 125 21.67 -26.10 -6.98
N ASP A 126 20.71 -27.00 -7.21
CA ASP A 126 20.20 -27.87 -6.15
C ASP A 126 21.30 -28.82 -5.65
N LEU A 127 22.10 -29.40 -6.55
CA LEU A 127 23.21 -30.27 -6.18
C LEU A 127 24.26 -29.55 -5.32
N VAL A 128 24.59 -28.31 -5.68
CA VAL A 128 25.60 -27.52 -4.97
C VAL A 128 25.06 -27.04 -3.63
N VAL A 129 23.78 -26.66 -3.54
CA VAL A 129 23.11 -26.32 -2.27
C VAL A 129 23.13 -27.50 -1.31
N ASP A 130 22.77 -28.70 -1.79
CA ASP A 130 22.76 -29.90 -0.95
C ASP A 130 24.17 -30.26 -0.45
N HIS A 131 25.21 -30.16 -1.30
CA HIS A 131 26.60 -30.36 -0.89
C HIS A 131 27.13 -29.26 0.04
N PHE A 132 26.74 -28.00 -0.19
CA PHE A 132 27.09 -26.89 0.69
C PHE A 132 26.53 -27.09 2.09
N ILE A 133 25.28 -27.54 2.23
CA ILE A 133 24.68 -27.81 3.54
C ILE A 133 25.51 -28.86 4.30
N ILE A 134 25.96 -29.93 3.63
CA ILE A 134 26.85 -30.95 4.21
C ILE A 134 28.17 -30.34 4.67
N ASP A 135 28.80 -29.53 3.81
CA ASP A 135 30.07 -28.88 4.12
C ASP A 135 29.93 -27.88 5.28
N ALA A 136 28.84 -27.10 5.29
CA ALA A 136 28.56 -26.11 6.30
C ALA A 136 28.37 -26.75 7.68
N ASP A 137 27.59 -27.83 7.78
CA ASP A 137 27.42 -28.58 9.02
C ASP A 137 28.77 -29.08 9.57
N LYS A 138 29.63 -29.60 8.70
CA LYS A 138 30.96 -30.09 9.09
C LYS A 138 31.85 -28.96 9.60
N VAL A 139 31.97 -27.87 8.83
CA VAL A 139 32.83 -26.73 9.18
C VAL A 139 32.37 -26.09 10.50
N LEU A 140 31.06 -25.87 10.66
CA LEU A 140 30.48 -25.34 11.90
C LEU A 140 30.74 -26.27 13.09
N SER A 141 30.56 -27.59 12.93
CA SER A 141 30.80 -28.56 14.00
C SER A 141 32.26 -28.59 14.49
N LEU A 142 33.21 -28.22 13.63
CA LEU A 142 34.63 -28.13 13.94
C LEU A 142 35.03 -26.76 14.52
N GLY A 143 34.10 -25.79 14.59
CA GLY A 143 34.35 -24.44 15.11
C GLY A 143 34.84 -23.44 14.05
N GLY A 144 34.75 -23.78 12.76
CA GLY A 144 34.98 -22.86 11.65
C GLY A 144 33.68 -22.25 11.12
N TYR A 145 33.82 -21.25 10.24
CA TYR A 145 32.72 -20.55 9.58
C TYR A 145 32.73 -20.80 8.07
N PRO A 146 31.73 -21.50 7.53
CA PRO A 146 31.65 -21.85 6.12
C PRO A 146 31.18 -20.66 5.28
N ALA A 147 31.78 -20.50 4.11
CA ALA A 147 31.33 -19.56 3.11
C ALA A 147 30.28 -20.20 2.19
N VAL A 148 29.19 -19.48 1.94
CA VAL A 148 28.43 -19.67 0.70
C VAL A 148 29.40 -19.47 -0.47
N PRO A 149 29.45 -20.39 -1.46
CA PRO A 149 30.43 -20.31 -2.53
C PRO A 149 30.30 -19.00 -3.31
N ALA A 150 31.44 -18.39 -3.65
CA ALA A 150 31.44 -17.25 -4.57
C ALA A 150 30.90 -17.71 -5.94
N MET A 151 29.98 -16.94 -6.50
CA MET A 151 29.52 -17.11 -7.86
C MET A 151 30.44 -16.33 -8.82
N GLY A 152 30.42 -16.69 -10.09
CA GLY A 152 31.11 -15.93 -11.14
C GLY A 152 30.64 -14.48 -11.21
N VAL A 153 31.52 -13.61 -11.73
CA VAL A 153 31.23 -12.17 -11.89
C VAL A 153 29.94 -11.96 -12.68
N GLY A 154 29.05 -11.09 -12.18
CA GLY A 154 27.79 -10.78 -12.84
C GLY A 154 26.64 -11.77 -12.55
N SER A 155 26.88 -12.81 -11.73
CA SER A 155 25.83 -13.77 -11.36
C SER A 155 24.70 -13.12 -10.56
N LYS A 156 23.48 -13.58 -10.83
CA LYS A 156 22.23 -13.10 -10.18
C LYS A 156 21.55 -14.20 -9.34
N VAL A 157 22.25 -15.32 -9.15
CA VAL A 157 21.72 -16.49 -8.46
C VAL A 157 21.57 -16.19 -6.97
N ASN A 158 20.35 -16.33 -6.44
CA ASN A 158 20.12 -16.24 -4.99
C ASN A 158 20.34 -17.61 -4.32
N PHE A 159 21.61 -17.95 -4.07
CA PHE A 159 21.98 -19.21 -3.43
C PHE A 159 21.42 -19.33 -2.00
N VAL A 160 21.39 -18.21 -1.25
CA VAL A 160 20.91 -18.16 0.13
C VAL A 160 19.43 -18.53 0.21
N ALA A 161 18.60 -18.01 -0.69
CA ALA A 161 17.19 -18.39 -0.79
C ALA A 161 17.02 -19.91 -0.97
N ARG A 162 17.85 -20.53 -1.82
CA ARG A 162 17.78 -21.99 -2.03
C ARG A 162 18.13 -22.80 -0.79
N VAL A 163 19.06 -22.34 0.04
CA VAL A 163 19.37 -22.96 1.34
C VAL A 163 18.21 -22.81 2.32
N VAL A 164 17.58 -21.62 2.35
CA VAL A 164 16.39 -21.35 3.20
C VAL A 164 15.20 -22.23 2.78
N GLU A 165 14.99 -22.42 1.48
CA GLU A 165 13.95 -23.33 0.96
C GLU A 165 14.17 -24.79 1.38
N ARG A 166 15.40 -25.20 1.70
CA ARG A 166 15.70 -26.52 2.30
C ARG A 166 15.44 -26.58 3.81
N GLY A 167 14.92 -25.51 4.41
CA GLY A 167 14.68 -25.38 5.84
C GLY A 167 15.95 -25.19 6.66
N ARG A 168 17.06 -24.76 6.03
CA ARG A 168 18.37 -24.61 6.66
C ARG A 168 18.80 -23.15 6.90
N GLU A 169 17.82 -22.28 7.21
CA GLU A 169 18.09 -20.89 7.63
C GLU A 169 19.00 -20.83 8.87
N ASP A 170 18.96 -21.86 9.71
CA ASP A 170 19.73 -22.00 10.93
C ASP A 170 21.25 -21.87 10.71
N LEU A 171 21.77 -22.35 9.57
CA LEU A 171 23.19 -22.25 9.21
C LEU A 171 23.70 -20.80 9.25
N PHE A 172 22.89 -19.84 8.77
CA PHE A 172 23.23 -18.42 8.77
C PHE A 172 23.18 -17.80 10.16
N ARG A 173 22.33 -18.34 11.05
CA ARG A 173 22.32 -17.95 12.47
C ARG A 173 23.53 -18.49 13.23
N TYR A 174 24.15 -19.57 12.78
CA TYR A 174 25.28 -20.23 13.45
C TYR A 174 26.66 -19.85 12.94
N GLY A 175 26.78 -19.04 11.89
CA GLY A 175 28.07 -18.49 11.47
C GLY A 175 28.42 -18.65 10.00
N THR A 176 27.47 -18.97 9.12
CA THR A 176 27.71 -18.90 7.67
C THR A 176 27.89 -17.46 7.18
N TRP A 177 28.83 -17.24 6.27
CA TRP A 177 29.09 -15.96 5.59
C TRP A 177 29.04 -16.12 4.07
N LEU A 178 29.06 -15.02 3.31
CA LEU A 178 28.99 -15.04 1.84
C LEU A 178 30.32 -14.61 1.21
N ALA A 179 30.91 -15.49 0.42
CA ALA A 179 32.02 -15.15 -0.46
C ALA A 179 31.51 -14.56 -1.78
N ILE A 180 32.20 -13.54 -2.30
CA ILE A 180 31.90 -12.96 -3.62
C ILE A 180 33.19 -12.69 -4.41
N HIS A 181 33.09 -12.75 -5.73
CA HIS A 181 34.12 -12.28 -6.66
C HIS A 181 33.74 -10.89 -7.18
N ASN A 182 34.29 -9.84 -6.56
CA ASN A 182 33.81 -8.46 -6.74
C ASN A 182 34.81 -7.61 -7.53
N TYR A 183 34.91 -7.90 -8.83
CA TYR A 183 35.84 -7.23 -9.73
C TYR A 183 35.21 -6.03 -10.45
N THR A 184 36.04 -5.08 -10.86
CA THR A 184 35.60 -3.94 -11.70
C THR A 184 35.44 -4.30 -13.18
N LEU A 185 36.06 -5.39 -13.65
CA LEU A 185 36.29 -5.68 -15.09
C LEU A 185 37.09 -4.55 -15.74
N ASN A 186 36.43 -3.54 -16.28
CA ASN A 186 37.01 -2.24 -16.60
C ASN A 186 36.01 -1.08 -16.46
N HIS A 187 34.96 -1.30 -15.67
CA HIS A 187 33.93 -0.32 -15.36
C HIS A 187 34.36 0.62 -14.22
N PRO A 188 33.91 1.89 -14.25
CA PRO A 188 34.13 2.81 -13.14
C PRO A 188 33.41 2.34 -11.86
N LEU A 189 33.84 2.86 -10.70
CA LEU A 189 33.37 2.38 -9.39
C LEU A 189 31.90 2.69 -9.09
N ASP A 190 31.24 3.53 -9.90
CA ASP A 190 29.82 3.89 -9.82
C ASP A 190 28.94 3.21 -10.89
N TYR A 191 29.51 2.36 -11.75
CA TYR A 191 28.75 1.51 -12.67
C TYR A 191 27.71 0.64 -11.92
N PRO A 192 26.50 0.39 -12.45
CA PRO A 192 26.00 0.76 -13.78
C PRO A 192 25.40 2.17 -13.89
N TYR A 193 25.55 3.00 -12.85
CA TYR A 193 24.88 4.31 -12.76
C TYR A 193 25.67 5.45 -13.39
N ASP A 194 26.85 5.15 -13.94
CA ASP A 194 27.71 6.16 -14.53
C ASP A 194 27.11 6.73 -15.84
N PRO A 195 27.51 7.96 -16.25
CA PRO A 195 26.97 8.60 -17.44
C PRO A 195 27.24 7.86 -18.76
N VAL A 196 28.29 7.04 -18.85
CA VAL A 196 28.59 6.29 -20.07
C VAL A 196 27.56 5.20 -20.26
N ASN A 197 27.28 4.41 -19.21
CA ASN A 197 26.26 3.37 -19.29
C ASN A 197 24.84 3.95 -19.41
N GLN A 198 24.50 5.00 -18.65
CA GLN A 198 23.12 5.53 -18.61
C GLN A 198 22.77 6.35 -19.86
N GLU A 199 23.68 7.21 -20.31
CA GLU A 199 23.37 8.25 -21.31
C GLU A 199 24.15 8.08 -22.63
N GLY A 200 25.18 7.23 -22.62
CA GLY A 200 26.13 7.12 -23.73
C GLY A 200 27.07 8.32 -23.81
N ALA A 201 27.45 8.89 -22.66
CA ALA A 201 28.23 10.12 -22.58
C ALA A 201 29.51 10.06 -23.44
N PRO A 202 29.71 11.00 -24.38
CA PRO A 202 30.87 10.98 -25.27
C PRO A 202 32.16 11.26 -24.48
N LEU A 203 33.20 10.52 -24.83
CA LEU A 203 34.57 10.75 -24.40
C LEU A 203 35.12 12.02 -25.05
N THR A 204 35.73 12.89 -24.25
CA THR A 204 36.45 14.06 -24.74
C THR A 204 37.85 13.71 -25.23
N ARG A 205 38.46 14.58 -26.05
CA ARG A 205 39.83 14.38 -26.53
C ARG A 205 40.85 14.36 -25.38
N GLU A 206 40.66 15.20 -24.37
CA GLU A 206 41.52 15.25 -23.19
C GLU A 206 41.47 13.95 -22.40
N GLU A 207 40.27 13.41 -22.12
CA GLU A 207 40.12 12.14 -21.42
C GLU A 207 40.68 10.95 -22.20
N TYR A 208 40.53 10.96 -23.53
CA TYR A 208 41.11 9.95 -24.42
C TYR A 208 42.65 9.97 -24.38
N GLU A 209 43.25 11.16 -24.44
CA GLU A 209 44.70 11.33 -24.41
C GLU A 209 45.29 11.03 -23.02
N ARG A 210 44.55 11.30 -21.93
CA ARG A 210 44.98 11.06 -20.54
C ARG A 210 45.38 9.61 -20.26
N VAL A 211 44.59 8.64 -20.73
CA VAL A 211 44.87 7.20 -20.50
C VAL A 211 45.72 6.58 -21.62
N GLY A 212 45.94 7.33 -22.71
CA GLY A 212 46.82 6.96 -23.81
C GLY A 212 46.25 5.95 -24.79
N TYR A 213 46.90 5.86 -25.95
CA TYR A 213 46.46 5.03 -27.10
C TYR A 213 46.43 3.52 -26.78
N TRP A 214 47.31 3.06 -25.89
CA TRP A 214 47.36 1.66 -25.45
C TRP A 214 46.08 1.25 -24.72
N ALA A 215 45.49 2.15 -23.91
CA ALA A 215 44.28 1.84 -23.16
C ALA A 215 43.06 1.62 -24.08
N TRP A 216 43.13 2.10 -25.31
CA TRP A 216 42.03 2.04 -26.28
C TRP A 216 42.23 0.99 -27.38
N ASP A 217 43.23 0.12 -27.25
CA ASP A 217 43.63 -0.86 -28.28
C ASP A 217 43.81 -0.23 -29.68
N GLY A 218 44.31 1.00 -29.67
CA GLY A 218 44.53 1.80 -30.87
C GLY A 218 43.26 2.29 -31.60
N GLN A 219 42.09 2.18 -30.99
CA GLN A 219 40.83 2.56 -31.62
C GLN A 219 40.63 4.08 -31.61
N PRO A 220 40.16 4.70 -32.71
CA PRO A 220 39.98 6.15 -32.78
C PRO A 220 38.82 6.64 -31.90
N LEU A 221 38.94 7.86 -31.38
CA LEU A 221 37.96 8.52 -30.50
C LEU A 221 36.52 8.45 -31.04
N ASP A 222 36.33 8.73 -32.33
CA ASP A 222 35.00 8.73 -32.96
C ASP A 222 34.34 7.35 -32.97
N LEU A 223 35.14 6.27 -33.02
CA LEU A 223 34.61 4.91 -32.95
C LEU A 223 34.18 4.56 -31.52
N ILE A 224 34.95 4.97 -30.51
CA ILE A 224 34.60 4.76 -29.10
C ILE A 224 33.31 5.53 -28.75
N ASN A 225 33.20 6.79 -29.17
CA ASN A 225 32.01 7.60 -28.94
C ASN A 225 30.77 7.04 -29.62
N ARG A 226 30.93 6.37 -30.76
CA ARG A 226 29.85 5.63 -31.40
C ARG A 226 29.41 4.44 -30.57
N TRP A 227 30.33 3.61 -30.08
CA TRP A 227 29.99 2.50 -29.19
C TRP A 227 29.27 2.98 -27.93
N ARG A 228 29.73 4.07 -27.31
CA ARG A 228 29.05 4.66 -26.16
C ARG A 228 27.62 5.11 -26.48
N ALA A 229 27.40 5.73 -27.63
CA ALA A 229 26.07 6.19 -28.04
C ALA A 229 25.12 5.03 -28.40
N GLU A 230 25.63 3.98 -29.04
CA GLU A 230 24.88 2.80 -29.50
C GLU A 230 24.55 1.84 -28.35
N ASP A 231 25.51 1.56 -27.47
CA ASP A 231 25.43 0.50 -26.46
C ASP A 231 25.07 1.05 -25.05
N LYS A 232 24.37 2.18 -24.95
CA LYS A 232 23.90 2.71 -23.67
C LYS A 232 22.67 1.96 -23.15
N ASN A 233 22.52 1.90 -21.83
CA ASN A 233 21.43 1.22 -21.12
C ASN A 233 20.74 2.17 -20.12
N PRO A 234 19.88 3.10 -20.58
CA PRO A 234 19.21 4.05 -19.70
C PRO A 234 18.29 3.34 -18.70
N GLY A 235 18.43 3.68 -17.42
CA GLY A 235 17.65 3.09 -16.32
C GLY A 235 18.19 1.76 -15.80
N ALA A 236 19.32 1.26 -16.32
CA ALA A 236 19.91 0.02 -15.83
C ALA A 236 20.32 0.13 -14.35
N THR A 237 20.01 -0.91 -13.60
CA THR A 237 20.31 -1.04 -12.16
C THR A 237 21.28 -2.19 -11.90
N LEU A 238 21.74 -2.34 -10.65
CA LEU A 238 22.57 -3.49 -10.26
C LEU A 238 21.89 -4.84 -10.50
N ARG A 239 20.55 -4.92 -10.42
CA ARG A 239 19.82 -6.17 -10.75
C ARG A 239 19.87 -6.47 -12.26
N ASP A 240 20.06 -5.46 -13.09
CA ASP A 240 20.19 -5.60 -14.55
C ASP A 240 21.62 -5.96 -14.95
N ASP A 241 22.61 -5.30 -14.34
CA ASP A 241 24.03 -5.59 -14.58
C ASP A 241 24.89 -5.45 -13.31
N PRO A 242 25.15 -6.55 -12.60
CA PRO A 242 26.02 -6.57 -11.43
C PRO A 242 27.49 -6.86 -11.78
N SER A 243 27.91 -6.69 -13.04
CA SER A 243 29.30 -6.95 -13.46
C SER A 243 30.21 -5.76 -13.11
N CYS A 244 30.28 -5.40 -11.83
CA CYS A 244 30.94 -4.18 -11.36
C CYS A 244 31.33 -4.19 -9.87
N TRP A 245 32.03 -3.13 -9.44
CA TRP A 245 32.44 -2.95 -8.03
C TRP A 245 31.27 -2.94 -7.04
N LEU A 246 30.12 -2.38 -7.43
CA LEU A 246 28.97 -2.23 -6.52
C LEU A 246 28.18 -3.53 -6.31
N ALA A 247 28.60 -4.66 -6.91
CA ALA A 247 27.89 -5.94 -6.84
C ALA A 247 27.72 -6.47 -5.41
N PHE A 248 28.60 -6.10 -4.47
CA PHE A 248 28.43 -6.44 -3.04
C PHE A 248 27.11 -5.93 -2.45
N ARG A 249 26.53 -4.84 -3.00
CA ARG A 249 25.22 -4.33 -2.59
C ARG A 249 24.10 -5.27 -3.03
N LEU A 250 24.12 -5.70 -4.29
CA LEU A 250 23.17 -6.70 -4.79
C LEU A 250 23.29 -8.01 -4.01
N ALA A 251 24.52 -8.46 -3.74
CA ALA A 251 24.76 -9.65 -2.94
C ALA A 251 24.06 -9.56 -1.57
N ASN A 252 24.18 -8.41 -0.89
CA ASN A 252 23.46 -8.17 0.35
C ASN A 252 21.94 -8.08 0.17
N ASP A 253 21.45 -7.44 -0.89
CA ASP A 253 20.01 -7.36 -1.16
C ASP A 253 19.40 -8.75 -1.33
N LEU A 254 20.08 -9.66 -2.03
CA LEU A 254 19.64 -11.06 -2.19
C LEU A 254 19.66 -11.83 -0.86
N VAL A 255 20.64 -11.56 0.00
CA VAL A 255 20.71 -12.11 1.37
C VAL A 255 19.53 -11.62 2.21
N VAL A 256 19.28 -10.31 2.23
CA VAL A 256 18.20 -9.70 3.02
C VAL A 256 16.84 -10.13 2.50
N GLU A 257 16.67 -10.26 1.18
CA GLU A 257 15.47 -10.81 0.57
C GLU A 257 15.17 -12.24 1.05
N ALA A 258 16.21 -13.06 1.26
CA ALA A 258 16.08 -14.45 1.70
C ALA A 258 15.94 -14.61 3.23
N LEU A 259 16.68 -13.84 4.02
CA LEU A 259 16.80 -14.02 5.47
C LEU A 259 16.10 -12.95 6.30
N GLY A 260 15.79 -11.80 5.70
CA GLY A 260 15.36 -10.60 6.40
C GLY A 260 16.50 -9.81 7.06
N TYR A 261 17.72 -10.33 7.16
CA TYR A 261 18.87 -9.66 7.79
C TYR A 261 20.17 -9.91 7.02
N SER A 262 21.17 -9.04 7.21
CA SER A 262 22.50 -9.18 6.58
C SER A 262 23.39 -10.21 7.30
N ILE A 263 24.21 -10.92 6.53
CA ILE A 263 25.32 -11.77 7.01
C ILE A 263 26.66 -11.17 6.56
N PRO A 264 27.81 -11.61 7.11
CA PRO A 264 29.10 -11.13 6.64
C PRO A 264 29.32 -11.46 5.17
N ILE A 265 29.80 -10.47 4.41
CA ILE A 265 30.21 -10.59 3.02
C ILE A 265 31.70 -10.26 2.96
N ILE A 266 32.48 -11.13 2.34
CA ILE A 266 33.90 -10.88 2.06
C ILE A 266 34.11 -11.10 0.57
N SER A 267 34.72 -10.12 -0.10
CA SER A 267 35.24 -10.34 -1.45
C SER A 267 36.52 -11.13 -1.34
N THR A 268 36.44 -12.42 -1.61
CA THR A 268 37.56 -13.36 -1.51
C THR A 268 38.49 -13.21 -2.71
N GLU A 269 37.93 -12.74 -3.81
CA GLU A 269 38.65 -12.17 -4.93
C GLU A 269 37.95 -10.87 -5.35
N GLY A 270 38.70 -9.87 -5.79
CA GLY A 270 38.08 -8.63 -6.25
C GLY A 270 39.05 -7.52 -6.54
N GLY A 271 38.49 -6.32 -6.67
CA GLY A 271 39.24 -5.12 -7.02
C GLY A 271 39.44 -4.98 -8.52
N THR A 272 40.56 -4.38 -8.90
CA THR A 272 40.86 -3.97 -10.27
C THR A 272 42.06 -4.73 -10.79
N MET A 273 42.15 -4.98 -12.10
CA MET A 273 43.29 -5.69 -12.72
C MET A 273 43.84 -4.95 -13.92
N VAL A 274 45.17 -4.82 -13.98
CA VAL A 274 45.86 -4.22 -15.11
C VAL A 274 45.62 -5.04 -16.38
N GLY A 275 45.27 -4.37 -17.47
CA GLY A 275 45.11 -4.98 -18.79
C GLY A 275 43.70 -5.50 -19.11
N TRP A 276 42.77 -5.51 -18.15
CA TRP A 276 41.39 -5.90 -18.38
C TRP A 276 40.63 -4.89 -19.24
N ARG A 277 39.77 -5.42 -20.14
CA ARG A 277 39.04 -4.65 -21.16
C ARG A 277 37.80 -5.40 -21.67
N GLU A 278 36.96 -5.89 -20.76
CA GLU A 278 35.76 -6.67 -21.12
C GLU A 278 34.71 -5.80 -21.83
N ASP A 279 34.59 -4.53 -21.46
CA ASP A 279 33.70 -3.57 -22.11
C ASP A 279 34.48 -2.56 -22.97
N ARG A 280 34.19 -2.57 -24.28
CA ARG A 280 34.81 -1.70 -25.30
C ARG A 280 34.52 -0.21 -25.12
N ARG A 281 33.47 0.16 -24.38
CA ARG A 281 33.07 1.56 -24.10
C ARG A 281 34.03 2.24 -23.12
N TYR A 282 34.73 1.45 -22.31
CA TYR A 282 35.63 1.91 -21.25
C TYR A 282 37.09 1.61 -21.61
N PRO A 283 38.04 2.38 -21.06
CA PRO A 283 39.46 2.13 -21.33
C PRO A 283 39.87 0.78 -20.72
N ARG A 284 40.87 0.15 -21.32
CA ARG A 284 41.63 -0.91 -20.69
C ARG A 284 42.27 -0.35 -19.42
N VAL A 285 42.23 -1.13 -18.35
CA VAL A 285 42.80 -0.72 -17.06
C VAL A 285 44.32 -0.57 -17.20
N THR A 286 44.84 0.64 -17.00
CA THR A 286 46.28 0.94 -16.95
C THR A 286 46.84 0.74 -15.54
N PRO A 287 48.17 0.66 -15.35
CA PRO A 287 48.76 0.62 -14.01
C PRO A 287 48.35 1.81 -13.12
N ASP A 288 48.14 2.99 -13.70
CA ASP A 288 47.68 4.18 -12.98
C ASP A 288 46.20 4.08 -12.58
N LEU A 289 45.33 3.64 -13.48
CA LEU A 289 43.92 3.41 -13.15
C LEU A 289 43.78 2.33 -12.07
N HIS A 290 44.57 1.26 -12.17
CA HIS A 290 44.64 0.21 -11.14
C HIS A 290 45.02 0.79 -9.77
N ARG A 291 46.07 1.63 -9.71
CA ARG A 291 46.49 2.33 -8.48
C ARG A 291 45.36 3.21 -7.93
N GLU A 292 44.76 4.06 -8.78
CA GLU A 292 43.70 5.00 -8.38
C GLU A 292 42.48 4.30 -7.80
N TRP A 293 41.97 3.27 -8.50
CA TRP A 293 40.79 2.53 -8.06
C TRP A 293 41.08 1.68 -6.83
N THR A 294 42.26 1.06 -6.72
CA THR A 294 42.67 0.31 -5.52
C THR A 294 42.69 1.21 -4.29
N VAL A 295 43.27 2.40 -4.40
CA VAL A 295 43.31 3.39 -3.31
C VAL A 295 41.90 3.81 -2.93
N ARG A 296 41.04 4.11 -3.91
CA ARG A 296 39.64 4.51 -3.64
C ARG A 296 38.84 3.40 -2.98
N ILE A 297 39.01 2.15 -3.42
CA ILE A 297 38.37 0.97 -2.83
C ILE A 297 38.82 0.78 -1.38
N ASN A 298 40.13 0.85 -1.11
CA ASN A 298 40.66 0.70 0.25
C ASN A 298 40.22 1.85 1.17
N ASP A 299 40.11 3.08 0.67
CA ASP A 299 39.57 4.21 1.43
C ASP A 299 38.07 4.03 1.74
N PHE A 300 37.30 3.57 0.73
CA PHE A 300 35.90 3.18 0.92
C PHE A 300 35.75 2.11 2.01
N MET A 301 36.59 1.07 2.01
CA MET A 301 36.51 0.00 3.03
C MET A 301 36.69 0.50 4.46
N GLN A 302 37.52 1.53 4.64
CA GLN A 302 37.84 2.07 5.96
C GLN A 302 36.78 3.06 6.46
N ARG A 303 36.11 3.77 5.54
CA ARG A 303 35.27 4.94 5.88
C ARG A 303 33.79 4.80 5.57
N GLU A 304 33.47 4.07 4.51
CA GLU A 304 32.14 4.05 3.89
C GLU A 304 31.52 2.64 3.83
N ALA A 305 32.34 1.59 3.92
CA ALA A 305 31.83 0.22 3.76
C ALA A 305 30.83 -0.15 4.86
N PRO A 306 29.67 -0.71 4.48
CA PRO A 306 28.65 -1.14 5.42
C PRO A 306 29.17 -2.24 6.35
N GLU A 307 28.57 -2.36 7.54
CA GLU A 307 29.04 -3.29 8.58
C GLU A 307 29.13 -4.74 8.10
N TYR A 308 28.18 -5.15 7.25
CA TYR A 308 28.11 -6.49 6.68
C TYR A 308 29.26 -6.79 5.70
N TYR A 309 29.88 -5.78 5.08
CA TYR A 309 30.95 -5.98 4.10
C TYR A 309 32.31 -5.89 4.80
N PHE A 310 32.90 -7.04 5.11
CA PHE A 310 34.02 -7.16 6.05
C PHE A 310 35.33 -6.74 5.41
N ALA A 311 35.66 -7.30 4.25
CA ALA A 311 36.92 -7.06 3.57
C ALA A 311 36.80 -7.23 2.05
N VAL A 312 37.75 -6.64 1.34
CA VAL A 312 38.02 -6.91 -0.08
C VAL A 312 39.43 -7.45 -0.23
N CYS A 313 39.56 -8.66 -0.78
CA CYS A 313 40.84 -9.28 -1.09
C CYS A 313 41.22 -8.99 -2.54
N HIS A 314 42.06 -7.97 -2.74
CA HIS A 314 42.54 -7.60 -4.07
C HIS A 314 43.29 -8.76 -4.73
N TRP A 315 42.98 -9.02 -5.99
CA TRP A 315 43.74 -9.95 -6.83
C TRP A 315 44.93 -9.21 -7.45
N LEU A 316 46.17 -9.67 -7.42
CA LEU A 316 46.80 -10.82 -6.75
C LEU A 316 48.10 -10.30 -6.12
N LEU A 317 48.53 -10.74 -4.93
CA LEU A 317 49.80 -10.28 -4.35
C LEU A 317 50.99 -10.65 -5.25
N ALA A 318 51.22 -11.94 -5.50
CA ALA A 318 52.29 -12.39 -6.40
C ALA A 318 52.00 -13.78 -7.01
N ASN A 319 52.54 -14.03 -8.20
CA ASN A 319 52.38 -15.29 -8.92
C ASN A 319 53.72 -16.03 -9.08
N TYR A 320 54.60 -15.60 -10.01
CA TYR A 320 55.90 -16.27 -10.23
C TYR A 320 56.79 -16.29 -8.99
N ARG A 321 56.80 -15.18 -8.23
CA ARG A 321 57.63 -15.05 -7.02
C ARG A 321 57.10 -15.85 -5.82
N LEU A 322 55.86 -16.33 -5.89
CA LEU A 322 55.27 -17.24 -4.91
C LEU A 322 55.15 -18.68 -5.43
N GLY A 323 55.91 -19.02 -6.48
CA GLY A 323 56.07 -20.39 -6.96
C GLY A 323 54.95 -20.90 -7.86
N HIS A 324 54.04 -20.03 -8.32
CA HIS A 324 53.01 -20.39 -9.28
C HIS A 324 53.35 -19.82 -10.67
N TYR A 325 53.39 -20.67 -11.70
CA TYR A 325 53.89 -20.29 -13.04
C TYR A 325 52.80 -20.30 -14.12
N ALA A 326 51.86 -19.35 -14.02
CA ALA A 326 50.89 -19.06 -15.08
C ALA A 326 51.07 -17.63 -15.62
N PRO A 327 51.39 -17.44 -16.92
CA PRO A 327 51.60 -16.12 -17.52
C PRO A 327 50.40 -15.19 -17.40
N SER A 328 49.18 -15.72 -17.50
CA SER A 328 47.95 -14.93 -17.37
C SER A 328 47.77 -14.31 -15.99
N TRP A 329 48.26 -14.95 -14.93
CA TRP A 329 48.17 -14.43 -13.56
C TRP A 329 49.36 -13.53 -13.20
N GLU A 330 50.52 -13.70 -13.87
CA GLU A 330 51.67 -12.82 -13.65
C GLU A 330 51.39 -11.39 -14.10
N SER A 331 50.59 -11.20 -15.16
CA SER A 331 50.16 -9.88 -15.61
C SER A 331 49.22 -9.17 -14.62
N GLN A 332 48.61 -9.92 -13.70
CA GLN A 332 47.63 -9.43 -12.71
C GLN A 332 48.24 -9.23 -11.31
N ALA A 333 49.47 -9.72 -11.10
CA ALA A 333 50.14 -9.68 -9.81
C ALA A 333 50.65 -8.27 -9.45
N TRP A 334 50.60 -7.92 -8.16
CA TRP A 334 51.12 -6.66 -7.64
C TRP A 334 52.65 -6.65 -7.61
N PHE A 335 53.28 -7.76 -7.25
CA PHE A 335 54.73 -7.94 -7.32
C PHE A 335 55.09 -8.70 -8.60
N THR A 336 55.37 -7.96 -9.68
CA THR A 336 55.55 -8.50 -11.03
C THR A 336 56.60 -7.72 -11.82
N ASP A 337 57.23 -8.39 -12.79
CA ASP A 337 58.09 -7.77 -13.80
C ASP A 337 57.42 -7.71 -15.19
N TRP A 338 56.16 -8.15 -15.30
CA TRP A 338 55.43 -8.30 -16.57
C TRP A 338 55.30 -6.99 -17.36
N TRP A 339 55.15 -5.87 -16.66
CA TRP A 339 54.83 -4.56 -17.24
C TRP A 339 56.06 -3.69 -17.56
N ARG A 340 57.25 -4.32 -17.64
CA ARG A 340 58.52 -3.63 -17.93
C ARG A 340 58.55 -2.99 -19.31
N GLU A 341 58.22 -3.74 -20.36
CA GLU A 341 58.31 -3.25 -21.74
C GLU A 341 57.25 -2.19 -22.11
N PRO A 342 55.97 -2.29 -21.68
CA PRO A 342 54.97 -1.26 -22.01
C PRO A 342 54.95 -0.04 -21.09
N PHE A 343 55.43 -0.15 -19.83
CA PHE A 343 55.29 0.92 -18.83
C PHE A 343 56.57 1.23 -18.05
N GLY A 344 57.67 0.51 -18.28
CA GLY A 344 58.91 0.67 -17.50
C GLY A 344 58.79 0.21 -16.05
N ILE A 345 57.76 -0.57 -15.70
CA ILE A 345 57.50 -1.02 -14.34
C ILE A 345 58.28 -2.31 -14.07
N GLN A 346 59.10 -2.31 -13.03
CA GLN A 346 59.91 -3.45 -12.60
C GLN A 346 59.72 -3.69 -11.12
N GLY A 347 59.64 -4.95 -10.69
CA GLY A 347 59.56 -5.29 -9.27
C GLY A 347 58.14 -5.35 -8.72
N GLU A 348 57.42 -4.23 -8.77
CA GLU A 348 56.08 -4.06 -8.19
C GLU A 348 55.27 -3.00 -8.94
N LEU A 349 53.95 -3.14 -8.95
CA LEU A 349 53.02 -2.17 -9.51
C LEU A 349 52.98 -0.88 -8.65
N PRO A 350 52.71 0.30 -9.24
CA PRO A 350 52.58 1.57 -8.51
C PRO A 350 51.56 1.54 -7.36
N THR A 351 50.58 0.63 -7.43
CA THR A 351 49.59 0.40 -6.37
C THR A 351 50.21 0.02 -5.03
N VAL A 352 51.32 -0.74 -5.02
CA VAL A 352 51.94 -1.25 -3.80
C VAL A 352 52.40 -0.07 -2.95
N GLN A 353 53.18 0.83 -3.56
CA GLN A 353 53.65 2.03 -2.89
C GLN A 353 52.49 2.94 -2.45
N ALA A 354 51.48 3.12 -3.32
CA ALA A 354 50.33 3.95 -2.98
C ALA A 354 49.58 3.42 -1.74
N VAL A 355 49.37 2.10 -1.63
CA VAL A 355 48.69 1.48 -0.48
C VAL A 355 49.55 1.53 0.78
N ARG A 356 50.89 1.40 0.68
CA ARG A 356 51.81 1.62 1.81
C ARG A 356 51.70 3.03 2.38
N GLU A 357 51.48 4.03 1.54
CA GLU A 357 51.35 5.44 1.94
C GLU A 357 49.95 5.79 2.49
N MET A 358 48.94 4.94 2.25
CA MET A 358 47.58 5.19 2.73
C MET A 358 47.46 5.01 4.26
N PRO A 359 46.85 5.95 5.00
CA PRO A 359 46.66 5.82 6.44
C PRO A 359 45.78 4.61 6.78
N SER A 360 46.21 3.76 7.70
CA SER A 360 45.41 2.64 8.21
C SER A 360 44.45 3.11 9.29
N ILE A 361 43.16 3.16 8.95
CA ILE A 361 42.10 3.60 9.88
C ILE A 361 41.27 2.38 10.26
N PRO A 362 41.29 1.96 11.54
CA PRO A 362 40.40 0.90 12.02
C PRO A 362 38.94 1.30 11.83
N ARG A 363 38.11 0.37 11.37
CA ARG A 363 36.69 0.59 11.18
C ARG A 363 36.02 0.78 12.55
N ALA A 364 35.34 1.91 12.74
CA ALA A 364 34.53 2.14 13.94
C ALA A 364 33.27 1.28 13.85
N ILE A 365 33.25 0.13 14.53
CA ILE A 365 32.03 -0.66 14.74
C ILE A 365 31.34 -0.03 15.96
N PRO A 366 30.21 0.68 15.81
CA PRO A 366 29.57 1.34 16.94
C PRO A 366 29.12 0.28 17.96
N LYS A 367 29.71 0.29 19.16
CA LYS A 367 29.17 -0.50 20.28
C LYS A 367 27.92 0.20 20.79
N GLY A 368 26.79 -0.48 20.73
CA GLY A 368 25.58 0.07 21.30
C GLY A 368 25.63 0.09 22.83
N THR A 369 25.32 1.23 23.43
CA THR A 369 25.21 1.43 24.88
C THR A 369 23.79 1.74 25.32
N GLY A 370 22.88 1.99 24.38
CA GLY A 370 21.47 2.26 24.63
C GLY A 370 20.69 0.98 24.96
N ALA A 371 19.49 1.16 25.51
CA ALA A 371 18.55 0.08 25.75
C ALA A 371 17.14 0.56 25.45
N LEU A 372 16.28 -0.37 25.07
CA LEU A 372 14.86 -0.13 24.81
C LEU A 372 14.08 -1.22 25.51
N PHE A 373 13.16 -0.87 26.39
CA PHE A 373 12.35 -1.84 27.11
C PHE A 373 10.92 -1.33 27.24
N GLY A 374 10.01 -2.19 27.69
CA GLY A 374 8.65 -1.74 27.92
C GLY A 374 7.68 -2.90 27.99
N ARG A 375 6.40 -2.62 27.70
CA ARG A 375 5.31 -3.60 27.83
C ARG A 375 4.34 -3.52 26.67
N VAL A 376 3.76 -4.67 26.33
CA VAL A 376 2.61 -4.77 25.44
C VAL A 376 1.36 -5.15 26.24
N LEU A 377 0.34 -4.31 26.15
CA LEU A 377 -0.93 -4.46 26.84
C LEU A 377 -2.06 -4.65 25.82
N GLY A 378 -3.05 -5.46 26.15
CA GLY A 378 -4.31 -5.60 25.43
C GLY A 378 -5.42 -4.73 26.04
N PRO A 379 -6.68 -4.89 25.59
CA PRO A 379 -7.81 -4.10 26.08
C PRO A 379 -7.98 -4.21 27.61
N GLY A 380 -8.28 -3.08 28.26
CA GLY A 380 -8.40 -3.00 29.71
C GLY A 380 -7.07 -3.07 30.47
N GLY A 381 -5.94 -2.86 29.80
CA GLY A 381 -4.61 -2.84 30.42
C GLY A 381 -4.04 -4.22 30.77
N ARG A 382 -4.65 -5.30 30.24
CA ARG A 382 -4.18 -6.67 30.49
C ARG A 382 -2.83 -6.90 29.82
N PRO A 383 -1.79 -7.38 30.53
CA PRO A 383 -0.53 -7.73 29.90
C PRO A 383 -0.66 -8.90 28.90
N LEU A 384 0.01 -8.79 27.75
CA LEU A 384 0.00 -9.83 26.72
C LEU A 384 1.27 -10.65 26.77
N ASP A 385 1.16 -11.89 27.25
CA ASP A 385 2.24 -12.88 27.31
C ASP A 385 2.45 -13.58 25.95
N GLY A 386 3.68 -13.99 25.67
CA GLY A 386 3.99 -14.82 24.52
C GLY A 386 3.84 -14.11 23.17
N LEU A 387 3.93 -12.77 23.11
CA LEU A 387 3.79 -11.99 21.88
C LEU A 387 5.15 -11.66 21.28
N ALA A 388 5.36 -11.97 19.99
CA ALA A 388 6.61 -11.66 19.33
C ALA A 388 6.73 -10.15 19.03
N VAL A 389 7.78 -9.52 19.54
CA VAL A 389 8.12 -8.11 19.39
C VAL A 389 9.38 -8.01 18.54
N SER A 390 9.29 -7.38 17.38
CA SER A 390 10.41 -7.15 16.47
C SER A 390 10.93 -5.73 16.61
N LEU A 391 12.24 -5.55 16.72
CA LEU A 391 12.88 -4.24 16.70
C LEU A 391 13.52 -4.00 15.33
N TYR A 392 13.34 -2.80 14.80
CA TYR A 392 13.93 -2.34 13.56
C TYR A 392 14.73 -1.07 13.81
N ARG A 393 15.85 -0.90 13.12
CA ARG A 393 16.56 0.37 13.04
C ARG A 393 16.00 1.18 11.88
N GLU A 394 15.57 2.41 12.16
CA GLU A 394 15.16 3.33 11.09
C GLU A 394 16.40 4.02 10.51
N VAL A 395 16.53 3.92 9.19
CA VAL A 395 17.59 4.58 8.41
C VAL A 395 16.91 5.57 7.46
N PRO A 396 17.30 6.85 7.46
CA PRO A 396 16.71 7.84 6.56
C PRO A 396 16.81 7.40 5.10
N GLY A 397 15.68 7.34 4.40
CA GLY A 397 15.61 6.99 2.98
C GLY A 397 15.74 5.50 2.65
N ALA A 398 15.68 4.60 3.64
CA ALA A 398 15.69 3.15 3.44
C ALA A 398 14.59 2.45 4.26
N GLU A 399 14.26 1.21 3.90
CA GLU A 399 13.35 0.37 4.68
C GLU A 399 13.95 0.06 6.07
N PRO A 400 13.13 -0.01 7.14
CA PRO A 400 13.61 -0.29 8.49
C PRO A 400 14.34 -1.63 8.57
N LEU A 401 15.59 -1.61 9.02
CA LEU A 401 16.45 -2.79 9.12
C LEU A 401 16.07 -3.61 10.37
N PRO A 402 15.62 -4.87 10.25
CA PRO A 402 15.28 -5.66 11.43
C PRO A 402 16.55 -6.02 12.21
N LEU A 403 16.47 -5.85 13.53
CA LEU A 403 17.55 -6.15 14.47
C LEU A 403 17.32 -7.45 15.24
N GLY A 404 16.07 -7.89 15.34
CA GLY A 404 15.70 -9.16 15.96
C GLY A 404 14.30 -9.13 16.56
N THR A 405 13.87 -10.29 17.02
CA THR A 405 12.55 -10.51 17.62
C THR A 405 12.70 -11.14 18.99
N LEU A 406 11.95 -10.64 19.96
CA LEU A 406 11.81 -11.18 21.32
C LEU A 406 10.37 -11.61 21.55
N VAL A 407 10.11 -12.29 22.66
CA VAL A 407 8.75 -12.65 23.07
C VAL A 407 8.47 -11.98 24.42
N THR A 408 7.27 -11.39 24.57
CA THR A 408 6.86 -10.79 25.85
C THR A 408 6.70 -11.85 26.95
N ASP A 409 6.97 -11.45 28.19
CA ASP A 409 6.74 -12.30 29.37
C ASP A 409 5.30 -12.23 29.92
N ALA A 410 5.03 -12.91 31.04
CA ALA A 410 3.72 -12.94 31.70
C ALA A 410 3.23 -11.56 32.19
N GLN A 411 4.11 -10.56 32.28
CA GLN A 411 3.79 -9.16 32.59
C GLN A 411 3.76 -8.29 31.32
N GLY A 412 3.78 -8.91 30.14
CA GLY A 412 3.79 -8.27 28.83
C GLY A 412 5.11 -7.58 28.51
N ALA A 413 6.17 -7.79 29.30
CA ALA A 413 7.39 -7.00 29.21
C ALA A 413 8.37 -7.53 28.15
N PHE A 414 9.14 -6.62 27.57
CA PHE A 414 10.23 -6.90 26.62
C PHE A 414 11.42 -5.97 26.88
N ARG A 415 12.62 -6.37 26.47
CA ARG A 415 13.85 -5.58 26.65
C ARG A 415 14.93 -5.91 25.62
N TRP A 416 15.41 -4.89 24.93
CA TRP A 416 16.66 -4.86 24.16
C TRP A 416 17.73 -4.05 24.90
N THR A 417 18.96 -4.52 24.82
CA THR A 417 20.15 -3.86 25.37
C THR A 417 21.20 -3.71 24.27
N GLU A 418 22.22 -2.88 24.54
CA GLU A 418 23.35 -2.66 23.62
C GLU A 418 22.94 -2.14 22.24
N LEU A 419 21.96 -1.24 22.22
CA LEU A 419 21.50 -0.55 21.02
C LEU A 419 22.39 0.65 20.72
N VAL A 420 22.75 0.83 19.46
CA VAL A 420 23.51 2.01 19.00
C VAL A 420 22.61 3.24 19.09
N PRO A 421 23.10 4.42 19.49
CA PRO A 421 22.29 5.62 19.45
C PRO A 421 21.67 5.83 18.06
N GLY A 422 20.37 6.08 18.01
CA GLY A 422 19.65 6.19 16.74
C GLY A 422 18.14 6.05 16.88
N THR A 423 17.48 6.08 15.73
CA THR A 423 16.01 5.97 15.64
C THR A 423 15.62 4.53 15.34
N TYR A 424 14.61 4.05 16.03
CA TYR A 424 14.13 2.67 15.95
C TYR A 424 12.62 2.63 15.69
N ALA A 425 12.17 1.50 15.17
CA ALA A 425 10.78 1.15 15.07
C ALA A 425 10.55 -0.19 15.76
N LEU A 426 9.38 -0.35 16.37
CA LEU A 426 8.97 -1.55 17.06
C LEU A 426 7.75 -2.13 16.35
N GLY A 427 7.84 -3.40 15.98
CA GLY A 427 6.76 -4.15 15.39
C GLY A 427 6.30 -5.30 16.27
N LEU A 428 5.05 -5.72 16.06
CA LEU A 428 4.42 -6.82 16.77
C LEU A 428 3.85 -7.83 15.77
N GLU A 429 4.03 -9.12 16.06
CA GLU A 429 3.48 -10.22 15.26
C GLU A 429 1.97 -10.06 15.06
N GLY A 430 1.52 -9.90 13.81
CA GLY A 430 0.10 -9.71 13.46
C GLY A 430 -0.38 -8.25 13.37
N TRP A 431 0.44 -7.29 13.83
CA TRP A 431 0.15 -5.84 13.77
C TRP A 431 1.19 -5.03 12.96
N GLY A 432 2.32 -5.64 12.57
CA GLY A 432 3.37 -4.93 11.83
C GLY A 432 4.08 -3.90 12.72
N ILE A 433 4.63 -2.84 12.13
CA ILE A 433 5.29 -1.76 12.89
C ILE A 433 4.23 -0.93 13.62
N VAL A 434 4.25 -0.98 14.95
CA VAL A 434 3.28 -0.31 15.84
C VAL A 434 3.80 1.00 16.43
N ARG A 435 5.12 1.19 16.42
CA ARG A 435 5.81 2.42 16.83
C ARG A 435 6.99 2.69 15.92
N ARG A 436 7.18 3.96 15.54
CA ARG A 436 8.31 4.47 14.76
C ARG A 436 8.90 5.69 15.47
N GLY A 437 10.09 6.13 15.06
CA GLY A 437 10.68 7.33 15.66
C GLY A 437 11.18 7.12 17.09
N LEU A 438 11.41 5.89 17.54
CA LEU A 438 11.89 5.59 18.88
C LEU A 438 13.37 5.97 18.98
N VAL A 439 13.67 7.16 19.48
CA VAL A 439 15.04 7.66 19.61
C VAL A 439 15.68 7.05 20.85
N VAL A 440 16.61 6.13 20.65
CA VAL A 440 17.43 5.54 21.71
C VAL A 440 18.75 6.33 21.77
N GLY A 441 19.05 6.89 22.93
CA GLY A 441 20.29 7.63 23.19
C GLY A 441 21.43 6.77 23.74
N GLU A 442 22.53 7.40 24.14
CA GLU A 442 23.61 6.73 24.87
C GLU A 442 23.20 6.49 26.33
N LEU A 443 23.37 5.26 26.82
CA LEU A 443 23.24 4.83 28.23
C LEU A 443 21.87 4.99 28.90
N GLU A 444 20.99 5.87 28.44
CA GLU A 444 19.63 6.02 28.95
C GLU A 444 18.65 5.02 28.30
N PRO A 445 18.01 4.14 29.08
CA PRO A 445 17.10 3.16 28.53
C PRO A 445 15.74 3.82 28.19
N LEU A 446 15.27 3.64 26.96
CA LEU A 446 13.96 4.12 26.51
C LEU A 446 12.87 3.15 26.93
N GLU A 447 11.87 3.63 27.70
CA GLU A 447 10.68 2.85 28.06
C GLU A 447 9.53 3.09 27.05
N VAL A 448 8.91 2.02 26.56
CA VAL A 448 7.82 2.09 25.57
C VAL A 448 6.66 1.17 25.96
N THR A 449 5.48 1.75 26.19
CA THR A 449 4.25 0.97 26.36
C THR A 449 3.45 0.96 25.05
N VAL A 450 3.08 -0.23 24.59
CA VAL A 450 2.22 -0.43 23.42
C VAL A 450 0.89 -1.02 23.89
N GLU A 451 -0.20 -0.30 23.64
CA GLU A 451 -1.55 -0.78 23.90
C GLU A 451 -2.22 -1.20 22.59
N LEU A 452 -2.55 -2.49 22.48
CA LEU A 452 -3.26 -3.06 21.35
C LEU A 452 -4.76 -3.01 21.58
N GLN A 453 -5.45 -2.25 20.74
CA GLN A 453 -6.92 -2.13 20.75
C GLN A 453 -7.58 -3.18 19.85
N GLU A 454 -6.96 -3.51 18.72
CA GLU A 454 -7.47 -4.53 17.79
C GLU A 454 -7.06 -5.93 18.22
N ALA A 455 -8.00 -6.87 18.20
CA ALA A 455 -7.83 -8.25 18.63
C ALA A 455 -7.59 -9.19 17.43
N ARG A 456 -6.44 -9.87 17.37
CA ARG A 456 -6.04 -10.75 16.24
C ARG A 456 -5.41 -12.10 16.65
N ARG A 457 -5.60 -12.51 17.90
CA ARG A 457 -5.05 -13.75 18.49
C ARG A 457 -6.10 -14.77 18.93
N GLY A 458 -7.37 -14.59 18.55
CA GLY A 458 -8.44 -15.50 18.94
C GLY A 458 -8.18 -16.93 18.46
N ARG A 459 -8.68 -17.91 19.22
CA ARG A 459 -8.57 -19.33 18.87
C ARG A 459 -9.95 -19.99 18.88
N LEU A 460 -10.21 -20.84 17.89
CA LEU A 460 -11.38 -21.70 17.85
C LEU A 460 -10.92 -23.15 17.87
N LEU A 461 -11.23 -23.86 18.95
CA LEU A 461 -10.80 -25.23 19.23
C LEU A 461 -12.01 -26.15 19.19
N GLY A 462 -11.82 -27.44 18.93
CA GLY A 462 -12.92 -28.39 19.01
C GLY A 462 -12.59 -29.80 18.57
N ARG A 463 -13.63 -30.61 18.45
CA ARG A 463 -13.55 -32.00 17.98
C ARG A 463 -14.65 -32.31 16.97
N VAL A 464 -14.31 -33.09 15.95
CA VAL A 464 -15.25 -33.68 14.98
C VAL A 464 -15.62 -35.09 15.44
N GLU A 465 -16.90 -35.31 15.67
CA GLU A 465 -17.46 -36.59 16.13
C GLU A 465 -18.60 -37.05 15.20
N ASN A 466 -18.84 -38.36 15.12
CA ASN A 466 -20.02 -38.92 14.45
C ASN A 466 -21.23 -38.99 15.41
N GLU A 467 -22.37 -39.50 14.95
CA GLU A 467 -23.59 -39.63 15.77
C GLU A 467 -23.43 -40.53 17.00
N ALA A 468 -22.51 -41.50 16.94
CA ALA A 468 -22.17 -42.37 18.06
C ALA A 468 -21.19 -41.73 19.07
N GLY A 469 -20.79 -40.46 18.85
CA GLY A 469 -19.82 -39.74 19.68
C GLY A 469 -18.37 -40.21 19.48
N GLN A 470 -18.10 -40.97 18.42
CA GLN A 470 -16.75 -41.42 18.10
C GLN A 470 -16.01 -40.32 17.30
N PRO A 471 -14.71 -40.09 17.58
CA PRO A 471 -13.94 -39.09 16.83
C PRO A 471 -13.81 -39.49 15.36
N VAL A 472 -13.91 -38.50 14.46
CA VAL A 472 -13.72 -38.68 13.02
C VAL A 472 -12.39 -38.04 12.63
N PRO A 473 -11.30 -38.82 12.56
CA PRO A 473 -9.99 -38.27 12.28
C PRO A 473 -9.86 -37.82 10.83
N ARG A 474 -8.93 -36.88 10.60
CA ARG A 474 -8.61 -36.34 9.26
C ARG A 474 -9.77 -35.70 8.51
N PHE A 475 -10.83 -35.31 9.21
CA PHE A 475 -11.98 -34.65 8.61
C PHE A 475 -11.62 -33.20 8.21
N PRO A 476 -11.86 -32.75 6.97
CA PRO A 476 -11.56 -31.38 6.56
C PRO A 476 -12.56 -30.39 7.15
N LEU A 477 -12.04 -29.26 7.61
CA LEU A 477 -12.80 -28.15 8.18
C LEU A 477 -12.44 -26.85 7.46
N VAL A 478 -13.44 -26.02 7.22
CA VAL A 478 -13.27 -24.67 6.68
C VAL A 478 -13.95 -23.68 7.60
N LEU A 479 -13.18 -22.76 8.17
CA LEU A 479 -13.70 -21.63 8.93
C LEU A 479 -13.76 -20.40 8.02
N THR A 480 -14.90 -19.72 7.98
CA THR A 480 -15.10 -18.50 7.18
C THR A 480 -15.53 -17.35 8.07
N GLY A 481 -14.90 -16.19 7.92
CA GLY A 481 -15.24 -14.97 8.65
C GLY A 481 -16.31 -14.14 7.93
N ALA A 482 -17.29 -13.61 8.67
CA ALA A 482 -18.35 -12.77 8.11
C ALA A 482 -17.85 -11.46 7.49
N ARG A 483 -16.66 -10.97 7.89
CA ARG A 483 -15.98 -9.79 7.31
C ARG A 483 -14.90 -10.17 6.28
N GLY A 484 -14.83 -11.44 5.88
CA GLY A 484 -13.74 -12.00 5.08
C GLY A 484 -12.77 -12.84 5.93
N GLY A 485 -11.90 -13.59 5.25
CA GLY A 485 -11.01 -14.58 5.85
C GLY A 485 -11.56 -16.00 5.72
N ARG A 486 -10.69 -16.92 5.29
CA ARG A 486 -10.96 -18.34 5.14
C ARG A 486 -9.77 -19.09 5.71
N TRP A 487 -10.02 -19.98 6.66
CA TRP A 487 -9.03 -20.87 7.24
C TRP A 487 -9.43 -22.30 6.95
N GLU A 488 -8.46 -23.13 6.60
CA GLU A 488 -8.68 -24.54 6.34
C GLU A 488 -7.84 -25.36 7.30
N GLN A 489 -8.42 -26.44 7.81
CA GLN A 489 -7.73 -27.36 8.69
C GLN A 489 -8.22 -28.78 8.43
N VAL A 490 -7.40 -29.75 8.80
CA VAL A 490 -7.78 -31.16 8.83
C VAL A 490 -7.69 -31.63 10.29
N ALA A 491 -8.73 -32.28 10.77
CA ALA A 491 -8.76 -32.81 12.14
C ALA A 491 -7.62 -33.81 12.39
N ASP A 492 -7.07 -33.85 13.60
CA ASP A 492 -6.01 -34.79 13.96
C ASP A 492 -6.51 -36.25 14.07
N GLY A 493 -5.62 -37.18 14.47
CA GLY A 493 -5.95 -38.59 14.67
C GLY A 493 -6.98 -38.87 15.78
N GLU A 494 -7.25 -37.88 16.63
CA GLU A 494 -8.30 -37.90 17.64
C GLU A 494 -9.51 -37.03 17.24
N GLY A 495 -9.58 -36.56 15.99
CA GLY A 495 -10.65 -35.69 15.51
C GLY A 495 -10.59 -34.25 16.03
N ARG A 496 -9.51 -33.82 16.68
CA ARG A 496 -9.37 -32.46 17.23
C ARG A 496 -8.95 -31.46 16.16
N PHE A 497 -9.39 -30.21 16.32
CA PHE A 497 -9.04 -29.11 15.43
C PHE A 497 -8.79 -27.81 16.24
N ALA A 498 -7.99 -26.91 15.69
CA ALA A 498 -7.62 -25.63 16.27
C ALA A 498 -7.32 -24.57 15.20
N PHE A 499 -8.21 -23.59 15.03
CA PHE A 499 -7.95 -22.37 14.28
C PHE A 499 -7.35 -21.31 15.21
N SER A 500 -6.30 -20.62 14.77
CA SER A 500 -5.57 -19.61 15.57
C SER A 500 -5.39 -18.33 14.78
N GLY A 501 -5.06 -17.23 15.47
CA GLY A 501 -4.86 -15.92 14.84
C GLY A 501 -6.16 -15.30 14.33
N LEU A 502 -7.30 -15.65 14.94
CA LEU A 502 -8.60 -15.18 14.51
C LEU A 502 -8.81 -13.72 14.96
N PRO A 503 -9.13 -12.80 14.04
CA PRO A 503 -9.61 -11.48 14.40
C PRO A 503 -10.89 -11.51 15.24
N GLN A 504 -11.22 -10.38 15.86
CA GLN A 504 -12.56 -10.18 16.40
C GLN A 504 -13.60 -10.29 15.27
N GLY A 505 -14.59 -11.17 15.44
CA GLY A 505 -15.58 -11.39 14.39
C GLY A 505 -16.53 -12.55 14.66
N ILE A 506 -17.46 -12.70 13.71
CA ILE A 506 -18.40 -13.83 13.65
C ILE A 506 -17.94 -14.75 12.54
N TYR A 507 -17.93 -16.04 12.83
CA TYR A 507 -17.42 -17.08 11.94
C TYR A 507 -18.47 -18.16 11.68
N THR A 508 -18.34 -18.82 10.53
CA THR A 508 -19.06 -20.04 10.17
C THR A 508 -18.04 -21.15 9.97
N LEU A 509 -18.17 -22.24 10.73
CA LEU A 509 -17.33 -23.42 10.64
C LEU A 509 -18.05 -24.51 9.85
N THR A 510 -17.48 -24.92 8.71
CA THR A 510 -18.02 -25.94 7.84
C THR A 510 -17.20 -27.22 7.94
N ALA A 511 -17.90 -28.34 8.13
CA ALA A 511 -17.35 -29.69 8.16
C ALA A 511 -18.29 -30.59 7.33
N GLY A 512 -17.88 -30.89 6.08
CA GLY A 512 -18.69 -31.69 5.15
C GLY A 512 -20.04 -31.01 4.86
N PRO A 513 -21.19 -31.71 4.98
CA PRO A 513 -22.50 -31.10 4.79
C PRO A 513 -22.94 -30.25 6.00
N LEU A 514 -22.20 -30.21 7.12
CA LEU A 514 -22.57 -29.41 8.29
C LEU A 514 -21.87 -28.05 8.24
N SER A 515 -22.63 -26.97 8.41
CA SER A 515 -22.11 -25.62 8.66
C SER A 515 -22.65 -25.09 9.99
N GLN A 516 -21.78 -24.79 10.94
CA GLN A 516 -22.12 -24.17 12.21
C GLN A 516 -21.85 -22.66 12.16
N GLY A 517 -22.92 -21.86 12.16
CA GLY A 517 -22.85 -20.40 12.09
C GLY A 517 -22.84 -19.70 13.45
N LEU A 518 -22.65 -18.38 13.44
CA LEU A 518 -22.68 -17.50 14.61
C LEU A 518 -21.59 -17.77 15.67
N LEU A 519 -20.46 -18.32 15.25
CA LEU A 519 -19.32 -18.53 16.14
C LEU A 519 -18.60 -17.20 16.36
N TRP A 520 -18.88 -16.55 17.48
CA TRP A 520 -18.21 -15.29 17.85
C TRP A 520 -16.84 -15.54 18.49
N SER A 521 -15.82 -14.80 18.02
CA SER A 521 -14.51 -14.65 18.65
C SER A 521 -14.30 -13.18 19.00
N ASN A 522 -13.80 -12.91 20.20
CA ASN A 522 -13.36 -11.57 20.61
C ASN A 522 -11.96 -11.22 20.11
N GLY A 523 -11.31 -12.14 19.38
CA GLY A 523 -9.97 -11.98 18.83
C GLY A 523 -8.83 -12.08 19.85
N TRP A 524 -9.10 -12.50 21.09
CA TRP A 524 -8.08 -12.68 22.13
C TRP A 524 -8.11 -14.07 22.74
N ASP A 525 -9.31 -14.55 23.08
CA ASP A 525 -9.49 -15.76 23.87
C ASP A 525 -9.66 -17.01 22.99
N ALA A 526 -9.48 -18.17 23.62
CA ALA A 526 -9.79 -19.45 23.01
C ALA A 526 -11.25 -19.83 23.30
N ARG A 527 -11.95 -20.32 22.27
CA ARG A 527 -13.32 -20.81 22.37
C ARG A 527 -13.39 -22.25 21.86
N GLU A 528 -14.05 -23.11 22.63
CA GLU A 528 -14.27 -24.50 22.25
C GLU A 528 -15.64 -24.68 21.57
N VAL A 529 -15.67 -25.51 20.52
CA VAL A 529 -16.85 -25.81 19.70
C VAL A 529 -16.94 -27.33 19.49
N ALA A 530 -18.11 -27.90 19.77
CA ALA A 530 -18.38 -29.31 19.49
C ALA A 530 -19.04 -29.47 18.12
N LEU A 531 -18.46 -30.28 17.24
CA LEU A 531 -19.02 -30.61 15.93
C LEU A 531 -19.42 -32.09 15.87
N ARG A 532 -20.72 -32.35 15.71
CA ARG A 532 -21.22 -33.70 15.40
C ARG A 532 -21.73 -33.73 13.97
N VAL A 533 -21.08 -34.52 13.12
CA VAL A 533 -21.38 -34.60 11.69
C VAL A 533 -22.20 -35.88 11.41
N PRO A 534 -23.46 -35.76 10.95
CA PRO A 534 -24.31 -36.90 10.62
C PRO A 534 -23.71 -37.80 9.52
N GLY A 535 -23.87 -39.11 9.65
CA GLY A 535 -23.38 -40.10 8.67
C GLY A 535 -21.87 -40.06 8.43
N ALA A 536 -21.08 -39.46 9.34
CA ALA A 536 -19.64 -39.31 9.16
C ALA A 536 -18.87 -40.63 9.32
N GLY A 537 -18.03 -40.94 8.32
CA GLY A 537 -17.21 -42.14 8.21
C GLY A 537 -16.18 -42.00 7.08
N TYR A 538 -15.84 -43.09 6.40
CA TYR A 538 -14.97 -43.07 5.22
C TYR A 538 -15.68 -43.56 3.95
N LEU A 539 -15.27 -43.03 2.81
CA LEU A 539 -15.76 -43.39 1.47
C LEU A 539 -14.58 -43.48 0.51
N TYR A 540 -14.53 -44.54 -0.30
CA TYR A 540 -13.62 -44.59 -1.45
C TYR A 540 -14.15 -43.69 -2.55
N ARG A 541 -13.55 -42.50 -2.72
CA ARG A 541 -13.91 -41.53 -3.77
C ARG A 541 -13.09 -41.75 -5.02
N VAL A 542 -13.67 -41.49 -6.19
CA VAL A 542 -12.93 -41.45 -7.46
C VAL A 542 -12.07 -40.18 -7.47
N ALA A 543 -10.79 -40.31 -7.16
CA ALA A 543 -9.83 -39.21 -7.06
C ALA A 543 -9.31 -38.77 -8.43
N LYS A 544 -9.22 -39.70 -9.38
CA LYS A 544 -8.77 -39.43 -10.75
C LYS A 544 -9.59 -40.26 -11.72
N ARG A 545 -9.95 -39.66 -12.85
CA ARG A 545 -10.58 -40.35 -14.00
C ARG A 545 -10.06 -39.69 -15.28
N ARG A 546 -9.03 -40.28 -15.89
CA ARG A 546 -8.33 -39.71 -17.06
C ARG A 546 -8.38 -40.69 -18.23
N LEU A 547 -8.91 -40.23 -19.36
CA LEU A 547 -8.77 -40.90 -20.65
C LEU A 547 -7.35 -40.67 -21.18
N LEU A 548 -6.61 -41.73 -21.51
CA LEU A 548 -5.22 -41.61 -21.99
C LEU A 548 -5.18 -41.46 -23.52
N PRO A 549 -4.54 -40.40 -24.06
CA PRO A 549 -4.33 -40.25 -25.50
C PRO A 549 -3.71 -41.49 -26.16
N PRO A 550 -3.97 -41.77 -27.45
CA PRO A 550 -3.46 -42.97 -28.13
C PRO A 550 -1.95 -43.18 -27.99
N GLU A 551 -1.17 -42.10 -28.06
CA GLU A 551 0.30 -42.11 -27.94
C GLU A 551 0.78 -42.54 -26.55
N GLU A 552 0.04 -42.17 -25.49
CA GLU A 552 0.34 -42.54 -24.11
C GLU A 552 -0.16 -43.95 -23.78
N GLY A 553 -1.34 -44.30 -24.32
CA GLY A 553 -1.96 -45.62 -24.15
C GLY A 553 -1.19 -46.75 -24.82
N ARG A 554 -0.43 -46.47 -25.90
CA ARG A 554 0.39 -47.43 -26.66
C ARG A 554 -0.33 -48.76 -26.98
N GLY A 555 -1.62 -48.72 -27.29
CA GLY A 555 -2.41 -49.92 -27.58
C GLY A 555 -2.58 -50.90 -26.40
N ARG A 556 -2.44 -50.45 -25.15
CA ARG A 556 -2.52 -51.35 -23.97
C ARG A 556 -3.94 -51.79 -23.62
N HIS A 557 -4.95 -51.00 -24.00
CA HIS A 557 -6.38 -51.27 -23.76
C HIS A 557 -6.70 -51.60 -22.29
N LEU A 558 -6.32 -50.72 -21.36
CA LEU A 558 -6.44 -50.95 -19.90
C LEU A 558 -7.35 -49.95 -19.19
N LEU A 559 -8.05 -50.43 -18.17
CA LEU A 559 -8.52 -49.60 -17.06
C LEU A 559 -7.63 -49.89 -15.86
N PHE A 560 -6.82 -48.92 -15.43
CA PHE A 560 -5.85 -49.12 -14.34
C PHE A 560 -5.82 -47.92 -13.40
N GLY A 561 -5.18 -48.08 -12.25
CA GLY A 561 -4.88 -46.97 -11.36
C GLY A 561 -4.56 -47.45 -9.96
N ARG A 562 -4.76 -46.60 -8.95
CA ARG A 562 -4.36 -46.88 -7.57
C ARG A 562 -5.51 -46.66 -6.60
N VAL A 563 -5.57 -47.47 -5.55
CA VAL A 563 -6.37 -47.17 -4.35
C VAL A 563 -5.45 -46.61 -3.29
N LEU A 564 -5.75 -45.41 -2.81
CA LEU A 564 -4.94 -44.62 -1.88
C LEU A 564 -5.69 -44.43 -0.55
N ASP A 565 -4.96 -44.27 0.55
CA ASP A 565 -5.49 -43.75 1.80
C ASP A 565 -5.63 -42.22 1.75
N ALA A 566 -6.11 -41.62 2.85
CA ALA A 566 -6.33 -40.18 2.95
C ALA A 566 -5.03 -39.35 2.86
N GLU A 567 -3.86 -39.98 2.95
CA GLU A 567 -2.53 -39.36 2.83
C GLU A 567 -1.94 -39.54 1.43
N GLY A 568 -2.66 -40.19 0.52
CA GLY A 568 -2.19 -40.50 -0.83
C GLY A 568 -1.25 -41.72 -0.88
N LYS A 569 -1.14 -42.49 0.21
CA LYS A 569 -0.34 -43.72 0.22
C LYS A 569 -1.18 -44.89 -0.28
N GLY A 570 -0.58 -45.74 -1.12
CA GLY A 570 -1.30 -46.84 -1.76
C GLY A 570 -1.71 -47.94 -0.78
N LEU A 571 -3.01 -48.24 -0.73
CA LEU A 571 -3.61 -49.30 0.08
C LEU A 571 -3.52 -50.65 -0.63
N GLN A 572 -2.98 -51.66 0.06
CA GLN A 572 -2.77 -53.01 -0.50
C GLN A 572 -3.93 -53.96 -0.18
N GLY A 573 -4.18 -54.90 -1.09
CA GLY A 573 -5.20 -55.94 -0.91
C GLY A 573 -6.64 -55.47 -1.14
N ILE A 574 -6.84 -54.24 -1.62
CA ILE A 574 -8.16 -53.64 -1.81
C ILE A 574 -8.84 -54.20 -3.04
N ALA A 575 -10.08 -54.68 -2.90
CA ALA A 575 -10.83 -55.32 -3.97
C ALA A 575 -11.56 -54.29 -4.85
N VAL A 576 -11.23 -54.25 -6.15
CA VAL A 576 -11.85 -53.39 -7.16
C VAL A 576 -12.61 -54.27 -8.16
N GLU A 577 -13.85 -53.93 -8.48
CA GLU A 577 -14.72 -54.64 -9.43
C GLU A 577 -14.87 -53.80 -10.72
N MET A 578 -14.83 -54.44 -11.89
CA MET A 578 -15.13 -53.82 -13.18
C MET A 578 -16.44 -54.37 -13.76
N ARG A 579 -17.32 -53.46 -14.20
CA ARG A 579 -18.62 -53.77 -14.83
C ARG A 579 -18.72 -53.16 -16.22
N TRP A 580 -19.66 -53.64 -17.03
CA TRP A 580 -19.95 -53.10 -18.36
C TRP A 580 -21.46 -53.00 -18.63
N THR A 581 -21.83 -52.07 -19.51
CA THR A 581 -23.23 -51.83 -19.93
C THR A 581 -23.74 -53.01 -20.77
N GLY A 582 -24.99 -53.44 -20.55
CA GLY A 582 -25.63 -54.52 -21.33
C GLY A 582 -25.30 -55.95 -20.89
N ALA A 583 -24.68 -56.14 -19.72
CA ALA A 583 -24.40 -57.48 -19.18
C ALA A 583 -25.70 -58.30 -18.95
N LEU A 584 -25.67 -59.58 -19.32
CA LEU A 584 -26.81 -60.49 -19.11
C LEU A 584 -27.13 -60.65 -17.61
N PRO A 585 -28.41 -60.83 -17.23
CA PRO A 585 -28.77 -61.12 -15.84
C PRO A 585 -27.97 -62.31 -15.27
N GLY A 586 -27.39 -62.15 -14.09
CA GLY A 586 -26.56 -63.18 -13.44
C GLY A 586 -25.07 -63.17 -13.85
N THR A 587 -24.63 -62.23 -14.69
CA THR A 587 -23.21 -62.06 -15.04
C THR A 587 -22.34 -61.87 -13.78
N ARG A 588 -21.25 -62.64 -13.69
CA ARG A 588 -20.22 -62.44 -12.67
C ARG A 588 -19.16 -61.49 -13.20
N PHE A 589 -18.93 -60.40 -12.48
CA PHE A 589 -17.98 -59.37 -12.87
C PHE A 589 -16.57 -59.66 -12.32
N PRO A 590 -15.51 -59.30 -13.04
CA PRO A 590 -14.13 -59.47 -12.59
C PRO A 590 -13.81 -58.54 -11.42
N VAL A 591 -13.09 -59.08 -10.44
CA VAL A 591 -12.58 -58.36 -9.26
C VAL A 591 -11.07 -58.58 -9.16
N VAL A 592 -10.30 -57.50 -9.02
CA VAL A 592 -8.85 -57.54 -8.80
C VAL A 592 -8.50 -56.95 -7.45
N ARG A 593 -7.37 -57.37 -6.86
CA ARG A 593 -6.87 -56.81 -5.60
C ARG A 593 -5.64 -55.94 -5.84
N THR A 594 -5.60 -54.79 -5.17
CA THR A 594 -4.46 -53.88 -5.28
C THR A 594 -3.18 -54.50 -4.73
N GLY A 595 -2.05 -54.14 -5.33
CA GLY A 595 -0.72 -54.59 -4.86
C GLY A 595 -0.38 -56.04 -5.15
N SER A 596 -1.14 -56.70 -6.03
CA SER A 596 -0.88 -58.08 -6.43
C SER A 596 0.42 -58.23 -7.25
N ASP A 597 0.88 -57.15 -7.89
CA ASP A 597 2.17 -57.09 -8.60
C ASP A 597 3.19 -56.27 -7.79
N PRO A 598 4.26 -56.90 -7.25
CA PRO A 598 5.26 -56.22 -6.43
C PRO A 598 6.17 -55.27 -7.24
N THR A 599 6.15 -55.34 -8.58
CA THR A 599 6.91 -54.42 -9.45
C THR A 599 6.17 -53.11 -9.69
N LYS A 600 4.89 -53.02 -9.30
CA LYS A 600 4.05 -51.83 -9.45
C LYS A 600 3.98 -51.03 -8.16
N PRO A 601 3.69 -49.72 -8.23
CA PRO A 601 3.50 -48.89 -7.05
C PRO A 601 2.44 -49.45 -6.09
N SER A 602 2.60 -49.22 -4.79
CA SER A 602 1.61 -49.63 -3.77
C SER A 602 0.21 -49.15 -4.14
N GLY A 603 -0.80 -49.99 -3.94
CA GLY A 603 -2.20 -49.69 -4.26
C GLY A 603 -2.60 -49.88 -5.72
N TYR A 604 -1.69 -50.30 -6.61
CA TYR A 604 -1.98 -50.46 -8.05
C TYR A 604 -2.94 -51.61 -8.36
N TYR A 605 -3.85 -51.39 -9.33
CA TYR A 605 -4.71 -52.39 -9.96
C TYR A 605 -4.84 -52.14 -11.47
N GLU A 606 -5.19 -53.17 -12.24
CA GLU A 606 -5.46 -53.06 -13.67
C GLU A 606 -6.47 -54.11 -14.18
N PHE A 607 -7.19 -53.75 -15.25
CA PHE A 607 -8.07 -54.61 -16.03
C PHE A 607 -7.80 -54.44 -17.52
N LEU A 608 -7.90 -55.52 -18.29
CA LEU A 608 -7.91 -55.48 -19.75
C LEU A 608 -9.34 -55.21 -20.24
N VAL A 609 -9.48 -54.33 -21.25
CA VAL A 609 -10.79 -53.96 -21.80
C VAL A 609 -10.85 -54.06 -23.32
N THR A 610 -12.05 -54.31 -23.82
CA THR A 610 -12.42 -54.24 -25.25
C THR A 610 -13.18 -52.94 -25.52
N PRO A 611 -13.47 -52.58 -26.79
CA PRO A 611 -14.36 -51.46 -27.07
C PRO A 611 -15.74 -51.68 -26.45
N GLY A 612 -16.18 -50.77 -25.58
CA GLY A 612 -17.46 -50.81 -24.88
C GLY A 612 -17.59 -49.68 -23.86
N GLU A 613 -18.57 -49.76 -22.97
CA GLU A 613 -18.76 -48.84 -21.85
C GLU A 613 -18.60 -49.59 -20.53
N PHE A 614 -17.74 -49.07 -19.65
CA PHE A 614 -17.37 -49.73 -18.39
C PHE A 614 -17.59 -48.84 -17.16
N SER A 615 -17.61 -49.47 -15.99
CA SER A 615 -17.53 -48.79 -14.70
C SER A 615 -16.66 -49.54 -13.69
N LEU A 616 -16.01 -48.81 -12.79
CA LEU A 616 -15.18 -49.36 -11.72
C LEU A 616 -15.69 -48.95 -10.34
N ARG A 617 -15.54 -49.82 -9.34
CA ARG A 617 -15.81 -49.50 -7.92
C ARG A 617 -15.02 -50.38 -6.97
N VAL A 618 -14.72 -49.88 -5.77
CA VAL A 618 -14.18 -50.68 -4.66
C VAL A 618 -15.31 -51.51 -4.03
N VAL A 619 -15.06 -52.78 -3.75
CA VAL A 619 -16.06 -53.75 -3.23
C VAL A 619 -15.57 -54.51 -1.99
N GLN A 620 -14.59 -53.98 -1.26
CA GLN A 620 -13.98 -54.67 -0.11
C GLN A 620 -14.86 -54.73 1.15
N GLY A 621 -15.96 -53.97 1.21
CA GLY A 621 -16.98 -54.08 2.25
C GLY A 621 -16.63 -53.41 3.58
N ASP A 622 -15.43 -52.84 3.69
CA ASP A 622 -14.97 -52.01 4.80
C ASP A 622 -15.59 -50.61 4.77
N TRP A 623 -15.70 -50.01 3.58
CA TRP A 623 -16.33 -48.71 3.38
C TRP A 623 -17.09 -48.67 2.05
N ALA A 624 -18.07 -47.77 1.94
CA ALA A 624 -18.77 -47.54 0.68
C ALA A 624 -17.79 -47.00 -0.39
N SER A 625 -18.13 -47.20 -1.68
CA SER A 625 -17.34 -46.73 -2.81
C SER A 625 -18.21 -45.94 -3.77
N GLN A 626 -17.69 -44.82 -4.24
CA GLN A 626 -18.17 -44.20 -5.47
C GLN A 626 -17.91 -45.13 -6.65
N VAL A 627 -18.73 -44.99 -7.69
CA VAL A 627 -18.58 -45.74 -8.94
C VAL A 627 -17.99 -44.80 -9.99
N ALA A 628 -16.85 -45.17 -10.58
CA ALA A 628 -16.30 -44.50 -11.75
C ALA A 628 -17.05 -44.99 -12.99
N GLU A 629 -18.18 -44.37 -13.29
CA GLU A 629 -19.03 -44.67 -14.44
C GLU A 629 -18.65 -43.88 -15.70
N GLY A 630 -19.22 -44.29 -16.85
CA GLY A 630 -19.04 -43.62 -18.14
C GLY A 630 -17.64 -43.80 -18.76
N LEU A 631 -16.96 -44.91 -18.45
CA LEU A 631 -15.64 -45.21 -19.03
C LEU A 631 -15.85 -45.78 -20.44
N GLN A 632 -16.06 -44.88 -21.40
CA GLN A 632 -16.29 -45.22 -22.80
C GLN A 632 -14.97 -45.54 -23.49
N THR A 633 -14.77 -46.79 -23.89
CA THR A 633 -13.56 -47.24 -24.59
C THR A 633 -13.77 -47.40 -26.10
N ALA A 634 -15.01 -47.30 -26.59
CA ALA A 634 -15.36 -47.42 -28.01
C ALA A 634 -15.73 -46.09 -28.67
N HIS A 635 -15.51 -46.01 -29.99
CA HIS A 635 -15.96 -44.91 -30.86
C HIS A 635 -15.48 -43.51 -30.43
N ILE A 636 -14.31 -43.44 -29.79
CA ILE A 636 -13.69 -42.18 -29.40
C ILE A 636 -12.97 -41.58 -30.63
N PRO A 637 -13.29 -40.34 -31.05
CA PRO A 637 -12.58 -39.68 -32.14
C PRO A 637 -11.07 -39.65 -31.89
N GLY A 638 -10.27 -40.05 -32.89
CA GLY A 638 -8.81 -40.10 -32.81
C GLY A 638 -8.20 -41.45 -32.38
N TYR A 639 -9.01 -42.44 -31.99
CA TYR A 639 -8.51 -43.77 -31.54
C TYR A 639 -8.57 -44.86 -32.60
N GLY A 640 -8.90 -44.55 -33.85
CA GLY A 640 -8.80 -45.48 -34.99
C GLY A 640 -9.64 -46.78 -34.90
N GLY A 641 -10.59 -46.86 -33.96
CA GLY A 641 -11.38 -48.07 -33.70
C GLY A 641 -10.83 -48.99 -32.60
N GLU A 642 -9.68 -48.67 -32.02
CA GLU A 642 -9.11 -49.38 -30.88
C GLU A 642 -9.78 -49.00 -29.55
N ALA A 643 -9.67 -49.89 -28.55
CA ALA A 643 -10.18 -49.62 -27.21
C ALA A 643 -9.29 -48.60 -26.48
N ALA A 644 -9.88 -47.51 -26.00
CA ALA A 644 -9.13 -46.52 -25.22
C ALA A 644 -8.78 -47.02 -23.80
N SER A 645 -7.70 -46.47 -23.24
CA SER A 645 -7.28 -46.76 -21.86
C SER A 645 -7.66 -45.63 -20.91
N TYR A 646 -8.02 -45.98 -19.68
CA TYR A 646 -8.27 -45.02 -18.61
C TYR A 646 -7.37 -45.26 -17.40
N GLU A 647 -6.94 -44.16 -16.78
CA GLU A 647 -6.38 -44.14 -15.45
C GLU A 647 -7.45 -43.66 -14.46
N VAL A 648 -7.77 -44.51 -13.48
CA VAL A 648 -8.79 -44.27 -12.46
C VAL A 648 -8.18 -44.52 -11.10
N ASP A 649 -8.09 -43.48 -10.26
CA ASP A 649 -7.61 -43.64 -8.88
C ASP A 649 -8.77 -43.52 -7.91
N PHE A 650 -8.79 -44.36 -6.89
CA PHE A 650 -9.67 -44.23 -5.73
C PHE A 650 -8.86 -43.72 -4.54
N CYS A 651 -9.44 -42.81 -3.75
CA CYS A 651 -8.85 -42.34 -2.50
C CYS A 651 -9.86 -42.52 -1.37
N LEU A 652 -9.46 -43.25 -0.33
CA LEU A 652 -10.23 -43.40 0.90
C LEU A 652 -10.15 -42.09 1.66
N GLY A 653 -11.28 -41.40 1.81
CA GLY A 653 -11.33 -40.12 2.51
C GLY A 653 -12.51 -40.05 3.47
N PRO A 654 -12.44 -39.12 4.44
CA PRO A 654 -13.59 -38.81 5.27
C PRO A 654 -14.77 -38.39 4.40
N TRP A 655 -15.93 -38.89 4.76
CA TRP A 655 -17.21 -38.62 4.12
C TRP A 655 -18.28 -38.47 5.18
N ALA A 656 -19.30 -37.67 4.89
CA ALA A 656 -20.49 -37.57 5.70
C ALA A 656 -21.69 -37.63 4.78
N GLU A 657 -22.68 -38.44 5.13
CA GLU A 657 -23.89 -38.58 4.34
C GLU A 657 -24.68 -37.25 4.36
N PRO A 658 -24.86 -36.60 3.19
CA PRO A 658 -25.64 -35.39 3.14
C PRO A 658 -27.12 -35.70 3.37
N PRO A 659 -27.90 -34.83 4.04
CA PRO A 659 -29.35 -34.99 4.09
C PRO A 659 -29.97 -34.98 2.69
N GLY A 660 -31.13 -35.64 2.56
CA GLY A 660 -31.88 -35.66 1.30
C GLY A 660 -32.26 -34.27 0.79
N GLU A 661 -32.48 -33.31 1.69
CA GLU A 661 -32.74 -31.89 1.39
C GLU A 661 -32.02 -31.01 2.42
N SER A 662 -31.78 -29.73 2.10
CA SER A 662 -31.12 -28.84 3.05
C SER A 662 -32.01 -28.56 4.26
N ILE A 663 -31.36 -28.38 5.41
CA ILE A 663 -32.01 -28.13 6.69
C ILE A 663 -31.31 -26.96 7.39
N VAL A 664 -32.10 -26.03 7.92
CA VAL A 664 -31.62 -25.06 8.91
C VAL A 664 -32.16 -25.47 10.28
N GLN A 665 -31.29 -25.65 11.26
CA GLN A 665 -31.68 -26.05 12.63
C GLN A 665 -30.82 -25.37 13.68
N GLY A 666 -31.20 -25.49 14.95
CA GLY A 666 -30.37 -24.97 16.02
C GLY A 666 -31.05 -24.91 17.37
N ASN A 667 -30.31 -24.35 18.32
CA ASN A 667 -30.77 -24.09 19.68
C ASN A 667 -30.61 -22.61 20.04
N LEU A 668 -31.70 -22.02 20.53
CA LEU A 668 -31.83 -20.64 20.99
C LEU A 668 -32.17 -20.61 22.49
N ALA A 669 -31.47 -21.40 23.32
CA ALA A 669 -31.76 -21.51 24.75
C ALA A 669 -31.87 -20.15 25.44
N GLY A 670 -32.95 -19.94 26.20
CA GLY A 670 -33.24 -18.67 26.88
C GLY A 670 -33.94 -17.62 26.02
N ALA A 671 -34.29 -17.93 24.77
CA ALA A 671 -35.12 -17.05 23.95
C ALA A 671 -36.52 -16.80 24.57
N PRO A 672 -37.14 -15.64 24.34
CA PRO A 672 -38.49 -15.37 24.81
C PRO A 672 -39.53 -16.27 24.12
N ASP A 673 -40.67 -16.55 24.78
CA ASP A 673 -41.77 -17.37 24.22
C ASP A 673 -42.36 -16.83 22.90
N SER A 674 -42.15 -15.54 22.64
CA SER A 674 -42.54 -14.85 21.41
C SER A 674 -41.52 -14.99 20.28
N ALA A 675 -40.42 -15.72 20.49
CA ALA A 675 -39.38 -15.85 19.49
C ALA A 675 -39.87 -16.61 18.24
N GLU A 676 -39.58 -16.05 17.07
CA GLU A 676 -39.78 -16.71 15.78
C GLU A 676 -38.49 -16.67 14.96
N VAL A 677 -38.21 -17.76 14.26
CA VAL A 677 -37.08 -17.88 13.32
C VAL A 677 -37.63 -17.83 11.90
N LEU A 678 -37.18 -16.84 11.13
CA LEU A 678 -37.56 -16.62 9.73
C LEU A 678 -36.35 -16.86 8.82
N LEU A 679 -36.46 -17.75 7.85
CA LEU A 679 -35.48 -17.93 6.78
C LEU A 679 -36.03 -17.33 5.49
N ARG A 680 -35.34 -16.33 4.95
CA ARG A 680 -35.68 -15.66 3.68
C ARG A 680 -34.71 -16.08 2.59
N MET A 681 -35.20 -16.64 1.50
CA MET A 681 -34.43 -17.04 0.32
C MET A 681 -35.07 -16.39 -0.92
N GLY A 682 -34.56 -15.22 -1.33
CA GLY A 682 -35.21 -14.41 -2.36
C GLY A 682 -36.61 -13.99 -1.93
N ALA A 683 -37.63 -14.38 -2.71
CA ALA A 683 -39.05 -14.13 -2.39
C ALA A 683 -39.65 -15.17 -1.41
N GLU A 684 -38.98 -16.31 -1.21
CA GLU A 684 -39.48 -17.38 -0.37
C GLU A 684 -39.16 -17.13 1.11
N VAL A 685 -40.15 -17.33 1.98
CA VAL A 685 -40.00 -17.18 3.44
C VAL A 685 -40.50 -18.44 4.13
N ARG A 686 -39.63 -19.07 4.92
CA ARG A 686 -39.95 -20.19 5.82
C ARG A 686 -39.87 -19.72 7.26
N ARG A 687 -40.71 -20.27 8.13
CA ARG A 687 -40.76 -19.91 9.56
C ARG A 687 -40.73 -21.14 10.46
N ALA A 688 -40.11 -21.01 11.62
CA ALA A 688 -40.17 -21.99 12.70
C ALA A 688 -40.28 -21.30 14.05
N LYS A 689 -41.06 -21.90 14.97
CA LYS A 689 -41.13 -21.47 16.36
C LYS A 689 -40.20 -22.37 17.20
N PRO A 690 -39.26 -21.81 17.99
CA PRO A 690 -38.45 -22.60 18.91
C PRO A 690 -39.29 -23.31 19.98
N SER A 691 -38.86 -24.48 20.44
CA SER A 691 -39.41 -25.17 21.62
C SER A 691 -39.10 -24.38 22.90
N PRO A 692 -39.72 -24.72 24.06
CA PRO A 692 -39.35 -24.14 25.35
C PRO A 692 -37.86 -24.28 25.71
N GLU A 693 -37.21 -25.35 25.22
CA GLU A 693 -35.76 -25.60 25.36
C GLU A 693 -34.92 -24.83 24.31
N GLY A 694 -35.57 -24.07 23.43
CA GLY A 694 -34.96 -23.26 22.37
C GLY A 694 -34.69 -24.00 21.05
N ASN A 695 -35.08 -25.27 20.90
CA ASN A 695 -34.79 -26.04 19.69
C ASN A 695 -35.70 -25.66 18.52
N PHE A 696 -35.16 -25.49 17.31
CA PHE A 696 -35.96 -25.25 16.10
C PHE A 696 -35.38 -25.99 14.88
N ARG A 697 -36.23 -26.20 13.87
CA ARG A 697 -35.85 -26.84 12.60
C ARG A 697 -36.72 -26.35 11.44
N ILE A 698 -36.09 -26.09 10.30
CA ILE A 698 -36.70 -25.75 9.01
C ILE A 698 -36.11 -26.72 7.98
N GLY A 699 -36.93 -27.60 7.40
CA GLY A 699 -36.50 -28.56 6.37
C GLY A 699 -37.11 -28.26 5.00
N GLY A 700 -36.76 -29.08 4.00
CA GLY A 700 -37.29 -28.96 2.64
C GLY A 700 -36.78 -27.73 1.90
N LEU A 701 -35.49 -27.45 2.03
CA LEU A 701 -34.88 -26.23 1.52
C LEU A 701 -34.07 -26.52 0.26
N PRO A 702 -34.33 -25.81 -0.86
CA PRO A 702 -33.52 -25.92 -2.07
C PRO A 702 -32.14 -25.27 -1.89
N ALA A 703 -31.26 -25.51 -2.87
CA ALA A 703 -29.99 -24.79 -2.98
C ALA A 703 -30.23 -23.29 -3.15
N GLY A 704 -29.46 -22.46 -2.44
CA GLY A 704 -29.61 -21.01 -2.47
C GLY A 704 -28.88 -20.31 -1.33
N ILE A 705 -28.93 -18.98 -1.36
CA ILE A 705 -28.39 -18.12 -0.30
C ILE A 705 -29.56 -17.45 0.41
N GLY A 706 -29.64 -17.64 1.72
CA GLY A 706 -30.68 -17.08 2.57
C GLY A 706 -30.17 -16.13 3.64
N VAL A 707 -31.11 -15.44 4.28
CA VAL A 707 -30.92 -14.66 5.49
C VAL A 707 -31.81 -15.24 6.58
N LEU A 708 -31.23 -15.59 7.72
CA LEU A 708 -31.99 -16.03 8.90
C LEU A 708 -32.22 -14.83 9.82
N GLU A 709 -33.45 -14.63 10.27
CA GLU A 709 -33.85 -13.54 11.15
C GLU A 709 -34.52 -14.12 12.41
N ILE A 710 -34.10 -13.67 13.59
CA ILE A 710 -34.69 -14.08 14.88
C ILE A 710 -35.47 -12.89 15.45
N LEU A 711 -36.80 -13.00 15.45
CA LEU A 711 -37.72 -11.98 15.97
C LEU A 711 -38.10 -12.26 17.44
N PRO A 712 -38.46 -11.24 18.22
CA PRO A 712 -38.33 -9.79 17.94
C PRO A 712 -36.90 -9.26 18.17
N LEU A 713 -35.92 -10.16 18.31
CA LEU A 713 -34.58 -9.83 18.78
C LEU A 713 -33.74 -9.05 17.76
N GLY A 714 -34.14 -9.05 16.49
CA GLY A 714 -33.50 -8.29 15.39
C GLY A 714 -32.15 -8.88 14.96
N ILE A 715 -31.87 -10.15 15.30
CA ILE A 715 -30.61 -10.82 14.95
C ILE A 715 -30.72 -11.33 13.53
N LEU A 716 -29.77 -10.94 12.67
CA LEU A 716 -29.69 -11.36 11.28
C LEU A 716 -28.44 -12.21 11.05
N VAL A 717 -28.61 -13.40 10.49
CA VAL A 717 -27.54 -14.30 10.05
C VAL A 717 -27.45 -14.26 8.54
N ARG A 718 -26.28 -13.88 8.02
CA ARG A 718 -26.03 -13.77 6.58
C ARG A 718 -24.56 -14.03 6.24
N PRO A 719 -24.27 -14.68 5.10
CA PRO A 719 -25.19 -15.52 4.32
C PRO A 719 -25.44 -16.87 5.02
N VAL A 720 -26.66 -17.39 4.90
CA VAL A 720 -26.94 -18.82 5.11
C VAL A 720 -26.82 -19.50 3.76
N VAL A 721 -25.77 -20.28 3.56
CA VAL A 721 -25.48 -20.93 2.27
C VAL A 721 -26.03 -22.36 2.31
N LEU A 722 -26.94 -22.67 1.38
CA LEU A 722 -27.55 -23.99 1.22
C LEU A 722 -27.21 -24.54 -0.17
N ASP A 723 -26.81 -25.80 -0.25
CA ASP A 723 -26.43 -26.47 -1.51
C ASP A 723 -27.50 -27.45 -2.01
N GLY A 724 -28.64 -27.52 -1.32
CA GLY A 724 -29.72 -28.47 -1.60
C GLY A 724 -29.64 -29.72 -0.74
N HIS A 725 -28.49 -30.00 -0.11
CA HIS A 725 -28.20 -31.23 0.61
C HIS A 725 -27.32 -31.00 1.87
N ASN A 726 -27.36 -29.83 2.49
CA ASN A 726 -26.53 -29.51 3.66
C ASN A 726 -27.34 -29.11 4.90
N ILE A 727 -26.71 -29.18 6.06
CA ILE A 727 -27.26 -28.78 7.36
C ILE A 727 -26.57 -27.49 7.80
N PHE A 728 -27.35 -26.42 7.97
CA PHE A 728 -26.89 -25.20 8.60
C PHE A 728 -27.39 -25.15 10.05
N GLN A 729 -26.46 -25.24 11.00
CA GLN A 729 -26.76 -25.26 12.43
C GLN A 729 -26.35 -23.95 13.10
N ILE A 730 -27.16 -23.49 14.06
CA ILE A 730 -26.78 -22.40 14.97
C ILE A 730 -26.97 -22.82 16.44
N ASP A 731 -25.96 -22.57 17.26
CA ASP A 731 -26.06 -22.69 18.71
C ASP A 731 -25.86 -21.30 19.32
N PHE A 732 -26.96 -20.66 19.68
CA PHE A 732 -26.99 -19.23 19.97
C PHE A 732 -27.75 -18.96 21.28
N PRO A 733 -27.10 -19.13 22.45
CA PRO A 733 -27.74 -18.94 23.74
C PRO A 733 -28.11 -17.47 23.94
N LEU A 734 -29.34 -17.24 24.39
CA LEU A 734 -29.99 -15.95 24.61
C LEU A 734 -30.41 -15.78 26.08
N GLY A 735 -29.83 -16.52 27.01
CA GLY A 735 -30.11 -16.41 28.45
C GLY A 735 -29.42 -15.22 29.14
N GLY A 736 -28.50 -14.54 28.44
CA GLY A 736 -27.73 -13.43 29.00
C GLY A 736 -28.58 -12.20 29.30
N ALA A 737 -28.18 -11.44 30.31
CA ALA A 737 -28.81 -10.15 30.63
C ALA A 737 -27.78 -9.14 31.18
N VAL A 738 -28.06 -7.84 31.02
CA VAL A 738 -27.31 -6.76 31.67
C VAL A 738 -28.26 -5.98 32.56
N GLU A 739 -27.89 -5.77 33.81
CA GLU A 739 -28.67 -4.98 34.78
C GLU A 739 -27.79 -3.98 35.54
N GLY A 740 -28.37 -2.87 35.98
CA GLY A 740 -27.61 -1.83 36.68
C GLY A 740 -28.51 -0.75 37.26
N ARG A 741 -27.87 0.27 37.86
CA ARG A 741 -28.55 1.40 38.51
C ARG A 741 -27.89 2.73 38.13
N LEU A 742 -28.69 3.74 37.80
CA LEU A 742 -28.26 5.12 37.61
C LEU A 742 -28.54 5.94 38.87
N LEU A 743 -27.52 6.60 39.42
CA LEU A 743 -27.66 7.51 40.57
C LEU A 743 -27.97 8.92 40.06
N GLY A 744 -29.00 9.55 40.62
CA GLY A 744 -29.44 10.92 40.26
C GLY A 744 -30.24 11.03 38.97
N ALA A 745 -30.61 9.92 38.33
CA ALA A 745 -31.45 9.92 37.12
C ALA A 745 -32.95 10.06 37.47
N GLU A 746 -33.68 10.87 36.69
CA GLU A 746 -35.14 10.96 36.78
C GLU A 746 -35.81 9.68 36.24
N MET A 747 -36.96 9.31 36.81
CA MET A 747 -37.76 8.17 36.35
C MET A 747 -38.05 8.29 34.85
N GLY A 748 -37.88 7.21 34.11
CA GLY A 748 -38.11 7.21 32.66
C GLY A 748 -36.93 7.68 31.82
N ARG A 749 -35.77 8.00 32.41
CA ARG A 749 -34.51 8.27 31.68
C ARG A 749 -34.19 7.10 30.75
N LEU A 750 -33.91 7.43 29.49
CA LEU A 750 -33.55 6.46 28.46
C LEU A 750 -32.13 5.93 28.68
N VAL A 751 -31.99 4.61 28.57
CA VAL A 751 -30.72 3.89 28.60
C VAL A 751 -30.63 3.09 27.32
N VAL A 752 -29.53 3.21 26.59
CA VAL A 752 -29.31 2.51 25.33
C VAL A 752 -28.16 1.53 25.49
N LEU A 753 -28.39 0.25 25.17
CA LEU A 753 -27.35 -0.77 25.12
C LEU A 753 -26.98 -1.03 23.66
N HIS A 754 -25.77 -0.63 23.28
CA HIS A 754 -25.19 -0.89 21.97
C HIS A 754 -24.51 -2.25 21.96
N ALA A 755 -24.98 -3.15 21.09
CA ALA A 755 -24.36 -4.45 20.86
C ALA A 755 -23.27 -4.31 19.79
N LEU A 756 -22.05 -4.00 20.21
CA LEU A 756 -20.90 -3.76 19.31
C LEU A 756 -20.61 -4.95 18.41
N THR A 757 -20.81 -6.17 18.91
CA THR A 757 -20.63 -7.41 18.14
C THR A 757 -21.68 -7.57 17.03
N TRP A 758 -22.90 -7.11 17.29
CA TRP A 758 -24.08 -7.45 16.49
C TRP A 758 -24.62 -6.27 15.66
N GLY A 759 -24.14 -5.06 15.94
CA GLY A 759 -24.50 -3.83 15.22
C GLY A 759 -25.90 -3.29 15.50
N TRP A 760 -26.60 -3.81 16.51
CA TRP A 760 -27.90 -3.30 16.94
C TRP A 760 -27.80 -2.57 18.28
N ALA A 761 -28.81 -1.77 18.59
CA ALA A 761 -28.98 -1.15 19.91
C ALA A 761 -30.37 -1.48 20.46
N ARG A 762 -30.47 -1.66 21.77
CA ARG A 762 -31.74 -1.78 22.48
C ARG A 762 -31.88 -0.63 23.47
N GLU A 763 -33.09 -0.15 23.64
CA GLU A 763 -33.40 0.87 24.63
C GLU A 763 -34.26 0.30 25.75
N THR A 764 -34.05 0.84 26.94
CA THR A 764 -34.93 0.63 28.09
C THR A 764 -35.00 1.94 28.88
N ARG A 765 -35.92 2.01 29.84
CA ARG A 765 -36.06 3.16 30.72
C ARG A 765 -35.78 2.75 32.16
N VAL A 766 -35.16 3.65 32.92
CA VAL A 766 -34.97 3.41 34.35
C VAL A 766 -36.30 3.48 35.11
N ASP A 767 -36.46 2.61 36.10
CA ASP A 767 -37.58 2.62 37.04
C ASP A 767 -37.48 3.78 38.06
N ALA A 768 -38.44 3.84 39.00
CA ALA A 768 -38.48 4.87 40.05
C ALA A 768 -37.29 4.83 41.02
N GLU A 769 -36.58 3.70 41.10
CA GLU A 769 -35.38 3.51 41.92
C GLU A 769 -34.07 3.69 41.13
N GLY A 770 -34.16 4.03 39.84
CA GLY A 770 -33.05 4.23 38.92
C GLY A 770 -32.49 2.95 38.30
N ARG A 771 -33.19 1.80 38.38
CA ARG A 771 -32.72 0.51 37.86
C ARG A 771 -33.12 0.29 36.42
N PHE A 772 -32.29 -0.43 35.67
CA PHE A 772 -32.57 -0.88 34.30
C PHE A 772 -32.15 -2.34 34.08
N ARG A 773 -32.76 -2.99 33.08
CA ARG A 773 -32.42 -4.36 32.68
C ARG A 773 -32.59 -4.57 31.18
N PHE A 774 -31.62 -5.25 30.57
CA PHE A 774 -31.63 -5.72 29.18
C PHE A 774 -31.58 -7.25 29.17
N PRO A 775 -32.70 -7.95 28.98
CA PRO A 775 -32.72 -9.41 28.86
C PRO A 775 -32.43 -9.88 27.42
N PHE A 776 -32.33 -11.20 27.25
CA PHE A 776 -32.22 -11.89 25.96
C PHE A 776 -30.99 -11.48 25.15
N LEU A 777 -29.86 -11.36 25.83
CA LEU A 777 -28.59 -10.94 25.25
C LEU A 777 -27.78 -12.16 24.82
N PRO A 778 -27.37 -12.25 23.54
CA PRO A 778 -26.43 -13.26 23.11
C PRO A 778 -25.02 -13.01 23.66
N ALA A 779 -24.13 -13.97 23.43
CA ALA A 779 -22.71 -13.76 23.70
C ALA A 779 -22.18 -12.60 22.85
N GLY A 780 -21.43 -11.67 23.44
CA GLY A 780 -20.92 -10.53 22.71
C GLY A 780 -20.40 -9.42 23.60
N GLU A 781 -19.93 -8.37 22.93
CA GLU A 781 -19.49 -7.12 23.51
C GLU A 781 -20.53 -6.03 23.34
N TYR A 782 -20.76 -5.32 24.44
CA TYR A 782 -21.80 -4.32 24.59
C TYR A 782 -21.24 -3.06 25.25
N ARG A 783 -21.87 -1.92 25.02
CA ARG A 783 -21.67 -0.69 25.80
C ARG A 783 -23.00 -0.05 26.11
N LEU A 784 -23.07 0.53 27.30
CA LEU A 784 -24.24 1.24 27.77
C LEU A 784 -24.03 2.74 27.56
N VAL A 785 -25.02 3.41 26.97
CA VAL A 785 -25.01 4.84 26.66
C VAL A 785 -26.19 5.50 27.34
N VAL A 786 -25.92 6.58 28.09
CA VAL A 786 -26.92 7.40 28.79
C VAL A 786 -26.62 8.88 28.54
N GLY A 787 -27.32 9.50 27.60
CA GLY A 787 -26.92 10.81 27.07
C GLY A 787 -25.59 10.68 26.33
N GLU A 788 -24.60 11.51 26.69
CA GLU A 788 -23.21 11.44 26.18
C GLU A 788 -22.28 10.56 27.05
N VAL A 789 -22.79 9.93 28.11
CA VAL A 789 -21.99 9.05 28.99
C VAL A 789 -22.03 7.63 28.45
N GLU A 790 -20.85 7.10 28.09
CA GLU A 790 -20.64 5.72 27.66
C GLU A 790 -19.98 4.90 28.79
N SER A 791 -20.43 3.66 28.99
CA SER A 791 -19.82 2.74 29.95
C SER A 791 -18.55 2.11 29.40
N ASP A 792 -17.76 1.51 30.30
CA ASP A 792 -16.75 0.53 29.91
C ASP A 792 -17.36 -0.63 29.10
N LEU A 793 -16.49 -1.37 28.41
CA LEU A 793 -16.87 -2.52 27.61
C LEU A 793 -17.50 -3.64 28.48
N ILE A 794 -18.74 -4.00 28.18
CA ILE A 794 -19.50 -5.05 28.86
C ILE A 794 -19.42 -6.33 28.04
N ARG A 795 -18.96 -7.42 28.65
CA ARG A 795 -18.91 -8.75 28.02
C ARG A 795 -20.01 -9.65 28.56
N VAL A 796 -20.81 -10.21 27.67
CA VAL A 796 -21.88 -11.16 27.99
C VAL A 796 -21.56 -12.51 27.33
N ASP A 797 -21.79 -13.61 28.04
CA ASP A 797 -21.53 -14.99 27.60
C ASP A 797 -22.75 -15.65 26.90
N GLY A 798 -23.88 -14.93 26.85
CA GLY A 798 -25.15 -15.41 26.32
C GLY A 798 -25.97 -16.27 27.30
N ARG A 799 -25.50 -16.46 28.54
CA ARG A 799 -26.11 -17.37 29.53
C ARG A 799 -26.36 -16.72 30.89
N SER A 800 -25.47 -15.82 31.30
CA SER A 800 -25.41 -15.26 32.65
C SER A 800 -25.86 -13.79 32.67
N THR A 801 -26.33 -13.33 33.83
CA THR A 801 -26.65 -11.91 34.04
C THR A 801 -25.39 -11.17 34.52
N VAL A 802 -25.09 -10.03 33.89
CA VAL A 802 -24.01 -9.11 34.26
C VAL A 802 -24.62 -7.93 35.02
N ALA A 803 -24.27 -7.81 36.30
CA ALA A 803 -24.66 -6.67 37.13
C ALA A 803 -23.58 -5.57 37.08
N LEU A 804 -23.97 -4.37 36.66
CA LEU A 804 -23.10 -3.20 36.57
C LEU A 804 -23.05 -2.44 37.90
N PRO A 805 -21.90 -1.85 38.27
CA PRO A 805 -21.84 -0.93 39.40
C PRO A 805 -22.73 0.31 39.16
N PRO A 806 -23.22 0.99 40.22
CA PRO A 806 -24.03 2.19 40.07
C PRO A 806 -23.30 3.30 39.31
N LEU A 807 -23.93 3.87 38.28
CA LEU A 807 -23.37 4.96 37.48
C LEU A 807 -23.90 6.32 37.95
N ASP A 808 -23.02 7.23 38.37
CA ASP A 808 -23.38 8.56 38.89
C ASP A 808 -23.39 9.62 37.77
N LEU A 809 -24.56 10.23 37.53
CA LEU A 809 -24.76 11.24 36.50
C LEU A 809 -24.58 12.70 36.98
N SER A 810 -24.17 12.92 38.24
CA SER A 810 -24.00 14.26 38.84
C SER A 810 -22.96 15.16 38.14
N ALA A 811 -22.16 14.61 37.21
CA ALA A 811 -21.20 15.34 36.38
C ALA A 811 -21.82 16.16 35.23
N LEU A 812 -23.09 15.91 34.86
CA LEU A 812 -23.79 16.63 33.80
C LEU A 812 -24.36 17.96 34.33
N SER A 813 -23.50 18.94 34.61
CA SER A 813 -23.95 20.33 34.89
C SER A 813 -23.48 21.32 33.82
N SER A 814 -24.40 22.19 33.39
CA SER A 814 -24.35 22.99 32.16
C SER A 814 -23.36 24.17 32.19
N GLY A 815 -22.56 24.30 31.12
CA GLY A 815 -21.70 25.45 30.80
C GLY A 815 -22.33 26.45 29.82
N THR A 816 -21.64 27.56 29.58
CA THR A 816 -22.07 28.70 28.73
C THR A 816 -20.98 29.09 27.74
N VAL A 817 -21.32 29.33 26.48
CA VAL A 817 -20.43 29.90 25.45
C VAL A 817 -21.03 31.20 24.93
N GLU A 818 -20.28 32.29 24.97
CA GLU A 818 -20.69 33.60 24.49
C GLU A 818 -19.58 34.25 23.67
N GLY A 819 -19.91 35.28 22.90
CA GLY A 819 -18.92 35.94 22.07
C GLY A 819 -19.44 37.07 21.21
N GLU A 820 -18.56 37.60 20.37
CA GLU A 820 -18.88 38.64 19.39
C GLU A 820 -18.33 38.27 18.00
N VAL A 821 -19.02 38.71 16.95
CA VAL A 821 -18.62 38.52 15.56
C VAL A 821 -18.23 39.87 14.98
N LEU A 822 -17.01 39.98 14.46
CA LEU A 822 -16.42 41.21 13.93
C LEU A 822 -15.99 41.01 12.46
N ASP A 823 -16.02 42.08 11.66
CA ASP A 823 -15.34 42.13 10.35
C ASP A 823 -13.84 42.44 10.48
N ARG A 824 -13.14 42.49 9.34
CA ARG A 824 -11.71 42.81 9.25
C ARG A 824 -11.35 44.21 9.81
N ALA A 825 -12.30 45.14 9.81
CA ALA A 825 -12.11 46.49 10.34
C ALA A 825 -12.44 46.56 11.85
N GLY A 826 -12.70 45.41 12.50
CA GLY A 826 -13.11 45.33 13.89
C GLY A 826 -14.56 45.80 14.13
N ARG A 827 -15.36 45.95 13.07
CA ARG A 827 -16.75 46.40 13.19
C ARG A 827 -17.67 45.20 13.50
N PRO A 828 -18.56 45.32 14.49
CA PRO A 828 -19.47 44.25 14.84
C PRO A 828 -20.39 43.87 13.67
N GLN A 829 -20.63 42.57 13.50
CA GLN A 829 -21.47 42.01 12.44
C GLN A 829 -22.83 41.59 13.03
N PRO A 830 -23.88 42.42 12.89
CA PRO A 830 -25.18 42.13 13.46
C PRO A 830 -25.96 41.12 12.62
N TRP A 831 -26.85 40.37 13.28
CA TRP A 831 -27.82 39.45 12.67
C TRP A 831 -27.24 38.20 11.98
N VAL A 832 -25.96 37.92 12.18
CA VAL A 832 -25.25 36.74 11.69
C VAL A 832 -25.71 35.49 12.43
N ARG A 833 -26.02 34.42 11.70
CA ARG A 833 -26.41 33.14 12.29
C ARG A 833 -25.18 32.37 12.74
N VAL A 834 -25.06 32.11 14.04
CA VAL A 834 -24.00 31.33 14.67
C VAL A 834 -24.54 29.96 15.05
N LEU A 835 -23.86 28.91 14.62
CA LEU A 835 -24.20 27.51 14.87
C LEU A 835 -23.17 26.90 15.83
N LEU A 836 -23.64 26.18 16.83
CA LEU A 836 -22.82 25.36 17.73
C LEU A 836 -23.07 23.87 17.44
N ARG A 837 -22.01 23.14 17.06
CA ARG A 837 -22.06 21.72 16.69
C ARG A 837 -21.25 20.87 17.66
N SER A 838 -21.77 19.71 18.03
CA SER A 838 -21.04 18.65 18.77
C SER A 838 -20.67 17.50 17.81
N GLN A 839 -19.91 16.50 18.26
CA GLN A 839 -19.56 15.34 17.43
C GLN A 839 -20.79 14.54 16.93
N GLY A 840 -21.95 14.64 17.60
CA GLY A 840 -23.21 14.00 17.19
C GLY A 840 -24.11 14.84 16.26
N GLY A 841 -23.73 16.07 15.90
CA GLY A 841 -24.52 16.96 15.01
C GLY A 841 -24.75 18.38 15.53
N VAL A 842 -25.63 19.14 14.84
CA VAL A 842 -26.00 20.53 15.23
C VAL A 842 -26.80 20.50 16.52
N GLN A 843 -26.29 21.15 17.56
CA GLN A 843 -26.93 21.16 18.88
C GLN A 843 -27.71 22.46 19.14
N ARG A 844 -27.21 23.62 18.69
CA ARG A 844 -27.84 24.93 18.96
C ARG A 844 -27.56 25.95 17.86
N GLU A 845 -28.46 26.92 17.69
CA GLU A 845 -28.29 28.11 16.86
C GLU A 845 -28.58 29.40 17.65
N ALA A 846 -27.86 30.47 17.33
CA ALA A 846 -28.08 31.83 17.85
C ALA A 846 -27.87 32.84 16.72
N ARG A 847 -28.45 34.03 16.84
CA ARG A 847 -28.16 35.16 15.93
C ARG A 847 -27.42 36.25 16.71
N THR A 848 -26.46 36.91 16.07
CA THR A 848 -25.79 38.05 16.69
C THR A 848 -26.74 39.24 16.84
N ASP A 849 -26.62 39.99 17.93
CA ASP A 849 -27.38 41.21 18.17
C ASP A 849 -26.82 42.41 17.38
N ALA A 850 -27.41 43.60 17.58
CA ALA A 850 -26.99 44.84 16.90
C ALA A 850 -25.53 45.26 17.22
N SER A 851 -24.94 44.70 18.27
CA SER A 851 -23.54 44.88 18.68
C SER A 851 -22.64 43.70 18.30
N GLY A 852 -23.14 42.76 17.49
CA GLY A 852 -22.40 41.60 17.01
C GLY A 852 -22.30 40.45 18.01
N ARG A 853 -23.00 40.48 19.16
CA ARG A 853 -22.83 39.50 20.25
C ARG A 853 -23.78 38.30 20.14
N PHE A 854 -23.30 37.11 20.54
CA PHE A 854 -24.08 35.87 20.63
C PHE A 854 -23.86 35.14 21.97
N ARG A 855 -24.80 34.28 22.36
CA ARG A 855 -24.75 33.48 23.60
C ARG A 855 -25.46 32.14 23.48
N PHE A 856 -24.85 31.10 24.04
CA PHE A 856 -25.34 29.73 24.19
C PHE A 856 -25.24 29.30 25.66
N GLU A 857 -26.35 28.86 26.25
CA GLU A 857 -26.42 28.39 27.64
C GLU A 857 -26.86 26.93 27.69
N GLY A 858 -26.67 26.27 28.83
CA GLY A 858 -27.19 24.91 29.00
C GLY A 858 -26.35 23.84 28.30
N LEU A 859 -25.07 24.11 28.03
CA LEU A 859 -24.20 23.23 27.25
C LEU A 859 -23.57 22.15 28.12
N GLU A 860 -23.57 20.91 27.66
CA GLU A 860 -22.88 19.82 28.36
C GLU A 860 -21.35 20.00 28.29
N PRO A 861 -20.56 19.42 29.21
CA PRO A 861 -19.11 19.43 29.08
C PRO A 861 -18.70 18.65 27.82
N GLY A 862 -17.84 19.23 26.98
CA GLY A 862 -17.45 18.60 25.72
C GLY A 862 -16.77 19.54 24.72
N THR A 863 -16.40 18.98 23.57
CA THR A 863 -15.80 19.75 22.46
C THR A 863 -16.88 20.16 21.47
N TYR A 864 -16.98 21.46 21.24
CA TYR A 864 -17.92 22.06 20.31
C TYR A 864 -17.20 22.76 19.16
N HIS A 865 -17.87 22.88 18.02
CA HIS A 865 -17.43 23.71 16.90
C HIS A 865 -18.44 24.83 16.66
N LEU A 866 -17.97 26.08 16.70
CA LEU A 866 -18.73 27.26 16.31
C LEU A 866 -18.57 27.53 14.82
N ALA A 867 -19.67 27.83 14.13
CA ALA A 867 -19.68 28.26 12.73
C ALA A 867 -20.60 29.47 12.54
N ALA A 868 -20.10 30.55 11.92
CA ALA A 868 -20.89 31.72 11.55
C ALA A 868 -21.29 31.62 10.07
N GLU A 869 -22.58 31.45 9.78
CA GLU A 869 -23.10 31.38 8.42
C GLU A 869 -23.16 32.79 7.78
N GLY A 870 -22.72 32.91 6.53
CA GLY A 870 -22.75 34.17 5.76
C GLY A 870 -21.43 34.96 5.72
N LEU A 871 -20.41 34.55 6.49
CA LEU A 871 -19.09 35.23 6.56
C LEU A 871 -17.91 34.37 6.06
N GLY A 872 -18.16 33.27 5.34
CA GLY A 872 -17.16 32.29 4.92
C GLY A 872 -17.11 31.04 5.82
N SER A 873 -16.21 30.09 5.55
CA SER A 873 -16.05 28.87 6.39
C SER A 873 -15.23 29.19 7.65
N LEU A 874 -15.83 29.90 8.60
CA LEU A 874 -15.25 30.13 9.92
C LEU A 874 -15.61 28.96 10.84
N ARG A 875 -14.61 28.20 11.31
CA ARG A 875 -14.78 27.11 12.28
C ARG A 875 -13.82 27.32 13.44
N GLN A 876 -14.34 27.44 14.65
CA GLN A 876 -13.53 27.50 15.86
C GLN A 876 -13.89 26.35 16.80
N GLU A 877 -12.90 25.57 17.23
CA GLU A 877 -13.06 24.56 18.27
C GLU A 877 -13.12 25.22 19.66
N VAL A 878 -14.08 24.79 20.46
CA VAL A 878 -14.31 25.24 21.83
C VAL A 878 -14.45 24.02 22.72
N ARG A 879 -13.46 23.79 23.57
CA ARG A 879 -13.54 22.77 24.64
C ARG A 879 -14.21 23.40 25.85
N LEU A 880 -15.26 22.80 26.38
CA LEU A 880 -16.00 23.31 27.54
C LEU A 880 -15.90 22.32 28.70
N ALA A 881 -15.33 22.76 29.81
CA ALA A 881 -15.29 22.02 31.08
C ALA A 881 -16.63 22.17 31.85
N PRO A 882 -16.91 21.34 32.86
CA PRO A 882 -18.13 21.44 33.66
C PRO A 882 -18.32 22.83 34.27
N ARG A 883 -19.51 23.41 34.08
CA ARG A 883 -19.90 24.76 34.54
C ARG A 883 -19.01 25.90 34.02
N GLU A 884 -18.21 25.66 32.98
CA GLU A 884 -17.33 26.68 32.41
C GLU A 884 -18.12 27.72 31.61
N ARG A 885 -17.72 28.98 31.70
CA ARG A 885 -18.18 30.06 30.83
C ARG A 885 -17.02 30.51 29.94
N LYS A 886 -17.18 30.39 28.62
CA LYS A 886 -16.18 30.84 27.64
C LYS A 886 -16.68 32.03 26.82
N HIS A 887 -15.83 33.04 26.68
CA HIS A 887 -16.05 34.21 25.83
C HIS A 887 -15.11 34.15 24.62
N LEU A 888 -15.61 34.39 23.40
CA LEU A 888 -14.86 34.25 22.14
C LEU A 888 -15.10 35.42 21.18
N THR A 889 -14.08 35.82 20.44
CA THR A 889 -14.21 36.81 19.36
C THR A 889 -14.01 36.10 18.01
N LEU A 890 -15.03 36.10 17.16
CA LEU A 890 -14.99 35.52 15.82
C LEU A 890 -14.76 36.62 14.79
N THR A 891 -13.62 36.62 14.10
CA THR A 891 -13.32 37.59 13.04
C THR A 891 -13.49 36.95 11.66
N ALA A 892 -14.27 37.58 10.77
CA ALA A 892 -14.49 37.07 9.41
C ALA A 892 -13.14 36.88 8.65
N PRO A 893 -12.87 35.70 8.06
CA PRO A 893 -11.66 35.49 7.27
C PRO A 893 -11.70 36.35 5.99
N PRO A 894 -10.54 36.75 5.44
CA PRO A 894 -10.52 37.48 4.18
C PRO A 894 -11.13 36.63 3.05
N PRO A 895 -11.84 37.24 2.08
CA PRO A 895 -12.34 36.51 0.93
C PRO A 895 -11.18 35.82 0.22
N LYS A 896 -11.37 34.53 -0.10
CA LYS A 896 -10.38 33.73 -0.81
C LYS A 896 -10.38 34.12 -2.29
N PRO A 897 -9.22 34.49 -2.87
CA PRO A 897 -9.10 34.93 -4.25
C PRO A 897 -9.64 33.93 -5.27
N LEU A 898 -9.50 32.64 -4.99
CA LEU A 898 -9.85 31.55 -5.90
C LEU A 898 -11.13 30.84 -5.43
N GLY A 899 -12.01 30.53 -6.37
CA GLY A 899 -13.23 29.78 -6.09
C GLY A 899 -12.93 28.31 -5.82
N GLN A 900 -12.63 27.55 -6.88
CA GLN A 900 -12.31 26.13 -6.83
C GLN A 900 -11.02 25.86 -7.58
N VAL A 901 -10.10 25.14 -6.96
CA VAL A 901 -8.79 24.82 -7.54
C VAL A 901 -8.59 23.33 -7.66
N LEU A 902 -8.03 22.92 -8.80
CA LEU A 902 -7.49 21.59 -9.02
C LEU A 902 -5.99 21.59 -8.69
N LEU A 903 -5.57 20.83 -7.68
CA LEU A 903 -4.18 20.74 -7.26
C LEU A 903 -3.56 19.47 -7.84
N LEU A 904 -2.64 19.62 -8.80
CA LEU A 904 -2.05 18.50 -9.55
C LEU A 904 -0.78 17.90 -8.90
N GLY A 905 -0.34 18.48 -7.78
CA GLY A 905 0.98 18.23 -7.20
C GLY A 905 2.08 19.05 -7.87
N ARG A 906 3.31 18.97 -7.33
CA ARG A 906 4.45 19.75 -7.85
C ARG A 906 4.67 19.43 -9.34
N ALA A 907 4.95 20.44 -10.15
CA ALA A 907 5.15 20.25 -11.60
C ALA A 907 6.31 19.28 -11.94
N THR A 908 7.26 19.11 -11.01
CA THR A 908 8.37 18.14 -11.10
C THR A 908 8.03 16.72 -10.62
N ALA A 909 6.85 16.50 -10.04
CA ALA A 909 6.48 15.20 -9.50
C ALA A 909 6.15 14.17 -10.60
N PRO A 910 6.54 12.89 -10.43
CA PRO A 910 6.14 11.83 -11.35
C PRO A 910 4.61 11.78 -11.50
N GLY A 911 4.11 11.92 -12.74
CA GLY A 911 2.67 11.87 -13.04
C GLY A 911 1.94 13.21 -13.08
N ALA A 912 2.55 14.34 -12.69
CA ALA A 912 1.92 15.67 -12.80
C ALA A 912 1.51 16.03 -14.23
N TRP A 913 2.33 15.62 -15.22
CA TRP A 913 2.03 15.78 -16.65
C TRP A 913 0.81 14.95 -17.10
N VAL A 914 0.66 13.72 -16.60
CA VAL A 914 -0.50 12.85 -16.89
C VAL A 914 -1.76 13.44 -16.26
N ASN A 915 -1.67 13.88 -15.01
CA ASN A 915 -2.80 14.47 -14.28
C ASN A 915 -3.29 15.75 -14.95
N LEU A 916 -2.38 16.59 -15.46
CA LEU A 916 -2.70 17.79 -16.22
C LEU A 916 -3.47 17.45 -17.51
N LEU A 917 -2.98 16.49 -18.30
CA LEU A 917 -3.65 16.06 -19.54
C LEU A 917 -5.04 15.45 -19.28
N LEU A 918 -5.18 14.66 -18.21
CA LEU A 918 -6.47 14.09 -17.81
C LEU A 918 -7.45 15.15 -17.30
N ALA A 919 -6.96 16.26 -16.74
CA ALA A 919 -7.77 17.34 -16.24
C ALA A 919 -8.32 18.29 -17.33
N PHE A 920 -7.69 18.37 -18.50
CA PHE A 920 -8.05 19.32 -19.57
C PHE A 920 -9.55 19.35 -19.91
N PRO A 921 -10.23 18.21 -20.14
CA PRO A 921 -11.67 18.21 -20.44
C PRO A 921 -12.51 18.80 -19.30
N VAL A 922 -12.09 18.62 -18.05
CA VAL A 922 -12.80 19.15 -16.87
C VAL A 922 -12.54 20.65 -16.70
N LEU A 923 -11.29 21.10 -16.92
CA LEU A 923 -10.93 22.52 -16.85
C LEU A 923 -11.72 23.36 -17.87
N LEU A 924 -11.83 22.89 -19.11
CA LEU A 924 -12.63 23.54 -20.16
C LEU A 924 -14.14 23.42 -19.92
N ARG A 925 -14.62 22.30 -19.38
CA ARG A 925 -16.05 22.11 -19.10
C ARG A 925 -16.53 22.94 -17.90
N GLN A 926 -15.70 23.12 -16.88
CA GLN A 926 -16.08 23.73 -15.60
C GLN A 926 -15.48 25.12 -15.36
N GLY A 927 -14.49 25.55 -16.15
CA GLY A 927 -13.83 26.85 -15.99
C GLY A 927 -13.04 26.98 -14.67
N MET A 928 -12.50 25.87 -14.16
CA MET A 928 -11.78 25.85 -12.87
C MET A 928 -10.35 26.37 -13.00
N ALA A 929 -9.85 27.00 -11.93
CA ALA A 929 -8.43 27.31 -11.80
C ALA A 929 -7.63 26.05 -11.43
N CYS A 930 -6.35 26.05 -11.79
CA CYS A 930 -5.43 24.94 -11.54
C CYS A 930 -4.14 25.46 -10.90
N ALA A 931 -3.60 24.69 -9.96
CA ALA A 931 -2.37 25.00 -9.24
C ALA A 931 -1.44 23.79 -9.11
N PHE A 932 -0.14 24.06 -9.02
CA PHE A 932 0.90 23.05 -8.78
C PHE A 932 1.49 23.11 -7.36
N ARG A 933 1.16 24.15 -6.59
CA ARG A 933 1.66 24.39 -5.22
C ARG A 933 0.49 24.44 -4.25
N ALA A 934 0.64 23.77 -3.10
CA ALA A 934 -0.36 23.82 -2.03
C ALA A 934 -0.56 25.24 -1.48
N GLU A 935 0.50 26.06 -1.48
CA GLU A 935 0.47 27.47 -1.05
C GLU A 935 -0.47 28.32 -1.92
N ASP A 936 -0.42 28.14 -3.25
CA ASP A 936 -1.31 28.83 -4.18
C ASP A 936 -2.75 28.29 -4.05
N ALA A 937 -2.90 26.97 -3.91
CA ALA A 937 -4.20 26.34 -3.69
C ALA A 937 -4.85 26.74 -2.35
N ALA A 938 -4.08 27.15 -1.35
CA ALA A 938 -4.59 27.66 -0.06
C ALA A 938 -5.43 28.94 -0.23
N GLN A 939 -5.23 29.67 -1.34
CA GLN A 939 -6.05 30.83 -1.71
C GLN A 939 -7.43 30.44 -2.26
N ALA A 940 -7.78 29.15 -2.30
CA ALA A 940 -9.06 28.66 -2.81
C ALA A 940 -10.06 28.27 -1.71
N SER A 941 -11.35 28.50 -1.97
CA SER A 941 -12.42 28.06 -1.08
C SER A 941 -12.62 26.53 -1.08
N GLN A 942 -12.36 25.88 -2.22
CA GLN A 942 -12.43 24.43 -2.43
C GLN A 942 -11.19 23.96 -3.19
N VAL A 943 -10.57 22.88 -2.72
CA VAL A 943 -9.40 22.24 -3.37
C VAL A 943 -9.70 20.78 -3.67
N PHE A 944 -9.46 20.37 -4.91
CA PHE A 944 -9.50 18.98 -5.34
C PHE A 944 -8.08 18.49 -5.62
N ILE A 945 -7.61 17.50 -4.86
CA ILE A 945 -6.24 17.00 -4.99
C ILE A 945 -6.22 15.85 -6.02
N LEU A 946 -5.48 16.06 -7.10
CA LEU A 946 -5.20 15.12 -8.19
C LEU A 946 -3.71 14.76 -8.18
N ALA A 947 -3.26 14.20 -7.05
CA ALA A 947 -1.91 13.70 -6.85
C ALA A 947 -1.94 12.57 -5.82
N SER A 948 -0.96 11.67 -5.89
CA SER A 948 -0.71 10.68 -4.84
C SER A 948 -0.25 11.35 -3.54
N GLU A 949 -0.13 10.57 -2.45
CA GLU A 949 0.54 11.00 -1.21
C GLU A 949 1.97 11.50 -1.46
N GLU A 950 2.67 10.96 -2.46
CA GLU A 950 4.01 11.43 -2.83
C GLU A 950 4.00 12.81 -3.49
N GLY A 951 2.95 13.14 -4.26
CA GLY A 951 2.83 14.42 -4.98
C GLY A 951 2.22 15.55 -4.14
N VAL A 952 1.32 15.22 -3.21
CA VAL A 952 0.78 16.11 -2.17
C VAL A 952 0.64 15.29 -0.88
N PRO A 953 1.61 15.38 0.06
CA PRO A 953 1.58 14.61 1.30
C PRO A 953 0.44 15.02 2.25
N GLY A 954 0.02 14.12 3.15
CA GLY A 954 -1.01 14.39 4.16
C GLY A 954 -0.84 15.69 4.94
N ARG A 955 0.39 16.09 5.28
CA ARG A 955 0.68 17.39 5.95
C ARG A 955 0.29 18.61 5.12
N GLU A 956 0.41 18.54 3.79
CA GLU A 956 0.02 19.63 2.89
C GLU A 956 -1.51 19.68 2.73
N GLU A 957 -2.18 18.51 2.78
CA GLU A 957 -3.64 18.42 2.84
C GLU A 957 -4.21 18.96 4.16
N GLU A 958 -3.57 18.67 5.29
CA GLU A 958 -3.89 19.25 6.60
C GLU A 958 -3.70 20.78 6.59
N ALA A 959 -2.57 21.27 6.05
CA ALA A 959 -2.32 22.72 5.93
C ALA A 959 -3.38 23.44 5.08
N LEU A 960 -3.89 22.81 4.02
CA LEU A 960 -5.00 23.36 3.22
C LEU A 960 -6.31 23.43 4.04
N CYS A 961 -6.61 22.39 4.82
CA CYS A 961 -7.75 22.38 5.74
C CYS A 961 -7.62 23.47 6.82
N GLU A 962 -6.43 23.65 7.40
CA GLU A 962 -6.13 24.71 8.38
C GLU A 962 -6.23 26.10 7.77
N ALA A 963 -5.85 26.27 6.51
CA ALA A 963 -6.06 27.49 5.74
C ALA A 963 -7.53 27.77 5.42
N GLY A 964 -8.47 26.92 5.88
CA GLY A 964 -9.91 27.08 5.68
C GLY A 964 -10.40 26.65 4.29
N CYS A 965 -9.63 25.84 3.55
CA CYS A 965 -10.11 25.20 2.32
C CYS A 965 -11.03 24.02 2.63
N ARG A 966 -12.04 23.80 1.80
CA ARG A 966 -12.70 22.49 1.72
C ARG A 966 -11.86 21.60 0.81
N VAL A 967 -11.22 20.57 1.36
CA VAL A 967 -10.31 19.71 0.62
C VAL A 967 -10.97 18.38 0.29
N ARG A 968 -10.77 17.88 -0.93
CA ARG A 968 -11.18 16.53 -1.34
C ARG A 968 -10.11 15.90 -2.22
N ARG A 969 -9.45 14.85 -1.74
CA ARG A 969 -8.55 14.04 -2.56
C ARG A 969 -9.33 13.13 -3.50
N LEU A 970 -8.92 13.11 -4.78
CA LEU A 970 -9.52 12.32 -5.85
C LEU A 970 -8.63 11.14 -6.27
N GLY A 971 -7.66 10.77 -5.43
CA GLY A 971 -6.56 9.86 -5.73
C GLY A 971 -6.98 8.48 -6.26
N GLY A 972 -6.06 7.83 -6.97
CA GLY A 972 -6.23 6.54 -7.63
C GLY A 972 -5.24 6.38 -8.79
N ASP A 973 -5.26 5.22 -9.46
CA ASP A 973 -4.55 5.06 -10.72
C ASP A 973 -5.12 6.01 -11.82
N PRO A 974 -4.41 6.28 -12.93
CA PRO A 974 -4.86 7.20 -13.98
C PRO A 974 -6.26 6.89 -14.54
N PHE A 975 -6.70 5.62 -14.51
CA PHE A 975 -8.01 5.20 -14.97
C PHE A 975 -9.10 5.50 -13.95
N GLN A 976 -8.83 5.29 -12.65
CA GLN A 976 -9.72 5.69 -11.55
C GLN A 976 -9.89 7.21 -11.51
N VAL A 977 -8.79 7.96 -11.66
CA VAL A 977 -8.79 9.41 -11.78
C VAL A 977 -9.67 9.87 -12.95
N ALA A 978 -9.51 9.28 -14.13
CA ALA A 978 -10.34 9.59 -15.30
C ALA A 978 -11.84 9.30 -15.05
N GLN A 979 -12.17 8.18 -14.41
CA GLN A 979 -13.56 7.84 -14.06
C GLN A 979 -14.18 8.79 -13.03
N VAL A 980 -13.42 9.19 -12.01
CA VAL A 980 -13.87 10.15 -10.99
C VAL A 980 -14.08 11.53 -11.60
N LEU A 981 -13.17 11.97 -12.49
CA LEU A 981 -13.28 13.23 -13.21
C LEU A 981 -14.50 13.28 -14.14
N GLN A 982 -14.85 12.16 -14.78
CA GLN A 982 -16.07 12.04 -15.59
C GLN A 982 -17.36 12.12 -14.76
N ARG A 983 -17.34 11.64 -13.51
CA ARG A 983 -18.50 11.61 -12.60
C ARG A 983 -18.68 12.87 -11.76
N LEU A 984 -17.82 13.88 -11.89
CA LEU A 984 -18.04 15.18 -11.27
C LEU A 984 -19.37 15.77 -11.78
N PRO A 985 -20.37 16.01 -10.90
CA PRO A 985 -21.68 16.52 -11.31
C PRO A 985 -21.57 17.80 -12.16
N GLU A 986 -22.35 17.88 -13.24
CA GLU A 986 -22.59 19.15 -13.93
C GLU A 986 -23.29 20.09 -12.95
N GLY A 987 -22.67 21.23 -12.63
CA GLY A 987 -23.24 22.21 -11.72
C GLY A 987 -22.36 22.64 -10.54
N LEU A 988 -21.20 22.02 -10.31
CA LEU A 988 -20.28 22.47 -9.26
C LEU A 988 -19.58 23.81 -9.59
N GLY A 989 -19.43 24.17 -10.87
CA GLY A 989 -19.05 25.52 -11.32
C GLY A 989 -20.25 26.48 -11.53
N ALA A 990 -21.49 26.01 -11.33
CA ALA A 990 -22.71 26.76 -11.65
C ALA A 990 -23.26 27.59 -10.48
N ALA A 991 -22.53 27.70 -9.36
CA ALA A 991 -22.93 28.59 -8.26
C ALA A 991 -22.79 30.10 -8.59
N ARG A 992 -22.32 30.46 -9.80
CA ARG A 992 -22.28 31.86 -10.30
C ARG A 992 -22.62 32.04 -11.78
N ARG A 993 -23.51 31.23 -12.39
CA ARG A 993 -24.22 31.66 -13.63
C ARG A 993 -25.40 32.62 -13.33
N LYS A 994 -25.19 33.50 -12.34
CA LYS A 994 -25.93 34.74 -12.08
C LYS A 994 -24.84 35.81 -12.00
N GLY A 995 -24.48 36.40 -13.12
CA GLY A 995 -23.32 37.30 -13.12
C GLY A 995 -22.98 38.01 -14.41
N GLN A 996 -23.63 37.70 -15.54
CA GLN A 996 -23.57 38.62 -16.67
C GLN A 996 -24.62 39.70 -16.42
N ALA A 997 -24.16 40.90 -16.01
CA ALA A 997 -25.05 42.03 -15.79
C ALA A 997 -25.78 42.46 -17.07
N ASN A 998 -25.33 42.05 -18.26
CA ASN A 998 -25.96 42.35 -19.54
C ASN A 998 -26.12 41.09 -20.41
N GLU A 999 -27.26 40.42 -20.26
CA GLU A 999 -27.69 39.27 -21.07
C GLU A 999 -28.17 39.71 -22.47
N ALA A 1000 -28.44 41.01 -22.67
CA ALA A 1000 -28.91 41.58 -23.93
C ALA A 1000 -27.77 42.07 -24.86
N GLN A 1001 -26.50 41.76 -24.54
CA GLN A 1001 -25.35 42.26 -25.30
C GLN A 1001 -25.38 41.83 -26.79
N ALA A 1002 -25.89 40.63 -27.09
CA ALA A 1002 -26.05 40.13 -28.46
C ALA A 1002 -27.03 40.98 -29.30
N TYR A 1003 -27.88 41.77 -28.65
CA TYR A 1003 -28.83 42.69 -29.28
C TYR A 1003 -28.27 44.11 -29.39
N GLY A 1004 -26.97 44.30 -29.22
CA GLY A 1004 -26.32 45.60 -29.33
C GLY A 1004 -26.45 46.49 -28.09
N VAL A 1005 -27.11 46.00 -27.03
CA VAL A 1005 -27.28 46.72 -25.76
C VAL A 1005 -25.95 46.80 -25.02
N ARG A 1006 -25.61 48.00 -24.55
CA ARG A 1006 -24.36 48.31 -23.85
C ARG A 1006 -24.65 48.93 -22.49
N VAL A 1007 -23.81 48.61 -21.51
CA VAL A 1007 -23.81 49.27 -20.20
C VAL A 1007 -22.61 50.20 -20.16
N GLU A 1008 -22.88 51.48 -19.99
CA GLU A 1008 -21.88 52.53 -19.94
C GLU A 1008 -21.56 52.83 -18.47
N PRO A 1009 -20.28 52.73 -18.06
CA PRO A 1009 -19.89 52.93 -16.67
C PRO A 1009 -20.04 54.40 -16.25
N CYS A 1010 -20.24 54.62 -14.95
CA CYS A 1010 -20.28 55.95 -14.35
C CYS A 1010 -19.03 56.17 -13.47
N PRO A 1011 -18.29 57.28 -13.64
CA PRO A 1011 -17.16 57.59 -12.77
C PRO A 1011 -17.65 57.91 -11.35
N VAL A 1012 -17.14 57.17 -10.36
CA VAL A 1012 -17.50 57.27 -8.95
C VAL A 1012 -16.27 57.15 -8.06
N GLU A 1013 -16.20 57.94 -6.99
CA GLU A 1013 -15.09 57.91 -6.03
C GLU A 1013 -15.20 56.68 -5.11
N PRO A 1014 -14.08 56.09 -4.63
CA PRO A 1014 -14.11 54.98 -3.69
C PRO A 1014 -14.96 55.30 -2.44
N GLY A 1015 -15.87 54.39 -2.07
CA GLY A 1015 -16.81 54.61 -0.97
C GLY A 1015 -18.06 55.43 -1.32
N GLN A 1016 -18.18 55.97 -2.54
CA GLN A 1016 -19.37 56.69 -3.01
C GLN A 1016 -20.50 55.71 -3.36
N ALA A 1017 -21.73 56.01 -2.93
CA ALA A 1017 -22.92 55.25 -3.33
C ALA A 1017 -23.35 55.62 -4.76
N PHE A 1018 -23.67 54.62 -5.57
CA PHE A 1018 -24.09 54.77 -6.96
C PHE A 1018 -25.07 53.66 -7.38
N TRP A 1019 -25.79 53.87 -8.48
CA TRP A 1019 -26.65 52.86 -9.09
C TRP A 1019 -25.85 52.05 -10.10
N LYS A 1020 -25.66 50.78 -9.77
CA LYS A 1020 -25.01 49.79 -10.64
C LYS A 1020 -26.08 49.00 -11.38
N VAL A 1021 -25.88 48.72 -12.67
CA VAL A 1021 -26.74 47.80 -13.41
C VAL A 1021 -26.51 46.39 -12.85
N GLU A 1022 -27.53 45.84 -12.20
CA GLU A 1022 -27.51 44.47 -11.71
C GLU A 1022 -27.79 43.49 -12.85
N ARG A 1023 -28.73 43.83 -13.74
CA ARG A 1023 -29.16 42.96 -14.83
C ARG A 1023 -29.82 43.72 -15.97
N VAL A 1024 -29.53 43.32 -17.20
CA VAL A 1024 -30.23 43.70 -18.44
C VAL A 1024 -30.56 42.43 -19.20
N ARG A 1025 -31.83 42.24 -19.53
CA ARG A 1025 -32.35 41.05 -20.21
C ARG A 1025 -33.15 41.46 -21.45
N HIS A 1026 -32.97 40.74 -22.54
CA HIS A 1026 -33.95 40.71 -23.64
C HIS A 1026 -35.00 39.64 -23.29
N LEU A 1027 -36.28 39.98 -23.38
CA LEU A 1027 -37.36 39.08 -22.97
C LEU A 1027 -37.64 38.04 -24.06
N SER A 1028 -37.70 36.76 -23.67
CA SER A 1028 -38.01 35.68 -24.60
C SER A 1028 -39.41 35.85 -25.21
N PRO A 1029 -39.74 35.21 -26.34
CA PRO A 1029 -41.10 35.27 -26.90
C PRO A 1029 -42.23 34.92 -25.92
N GLN A 1030 -41.99 33.96 -25.00
CA GLN A 1030 -42.98 33.57 -23.98
C GLN A 1030 -43.16 34.63 -22.89
N GLU A 1031 -42.09 35.33 -22.50
CA GLU A 1031 -42.12 36.42 -21.53
C GLU A 1031 -42.67 37.71 -22.15
N ASN A 1032 -42.28 38.00 -23.40
CA ASN A 1032 -42.60 39.22 -24.11
C ASN A 1032 -44.04 39.27 -24.64
N ARG A 1033 -44.59 38.14 -25.11
CA ARG A 1033 -45.99 38.04 -25.62
C ARG A 1033 -46.32 39.12 -26.67
N ALA A 1034 -45.44 39.30 -27.65
CA ALA A 1034 -45.55 40.28 -28.75
C ALA A 1034 -45.61 41.77 -28.30
N ARG A 1035 -45.05 42.09 -27.14
CA ARG A 1035 -44.92 43.47 -26.64
C ARG A 1035 -43.64 44.14 -27.15
N HIS A 1036 -43.56 45.44 -26.92
CA HIS A 1036 -42.43 46.31 -27.26
C HIS A 1036 -42.29 47.37 -26.17
N ALA A 1037 -41.75 46.97 -25.02
CA ALA A 1037 -41.69 47.79 -23.83
C ALA A 1037 -40.35 47.62 -23.09
N LEU A 1038 -39.95 48.65 -22.35
CA LEU A 1038 -38.90 48.59 -21.35
C LEU A 1038 -39.54 48.37 -19.98
N PHE A 1039 -39.05 47.37 -19.26
CA PHE A 1039 -39.37 47.16 -17.86
C PHE A 1039 -38.15 47.56 -17.04
N VAL A 1040 -38.32 48.48 -16.09
CA VAL A 1040 -37.20 48.94 -15.26
C VAL A 1040 -37.54 48.80 -13.79
N ASP A 1041 -36.61 48.25 -13.02
CA ASP A 1041 -36.73 48.06 -11.58
C ASP A 1041 -35.43 48.45 -10.87
N CYS A 1042 -35.50 48.62 -9.55
CA CYS A 1042 -34.29 48.77 -8.75
C CYS A 1042 -34.42 48.18 -7.34
N VAL A 1043 -33.29 47.69 -6.83
CA VAL A 1043 -33.18 47.09 -5.49
C VAL A 1043 -32.07 47.76 -4.68
N ASP A 1044 -32.17 47.68 -3.36
CA ASP A 1044 -31.14 48.14 -2.45
C ASP A 1044 -30.01 47.09 -2.27
N GLU A 1045 -29.10 47.35 -1.34
CA GLU A 1045 -27.97 46.49 -1.03
C GLU A 1045 -28.40 45.09 -0.53
N ALA A 1046 -29.58 44.97 0.07
CA ALA A 1046 -30.16 43.73 0.58
C ALA A 1046 -30.95 42.96 -0.49
N GLY A 1047 -31.23 43.59 -1.63
CA GLY A 1047 -32.03 43.03 -2.72
C GLY A 1047 -33.52 43.32 -2.62
N ASP A 1048 -33.92 44.22 -1.72
CA ASP A 1048 -35.31 44.66 -1.58
C ASP A 1048 -35.61 45.82 -2.55
N ARG A 1049 -36.80 45.84 -3.17
CA ARG A 1049 -37.18 46.86 -4.17
C ARG A 1049 -37.23 48.25 -3.54
N VAL A 1050 -36.60 49.23 -4.19
CA VAL A 1050 -36.60 50.62 -3.73
C VAL A 1050 -37.79 51.38 -4.32
N VAL A 1051 -38.88 51.39 -3.57
CA VAL A 1051 -40.10 52.14 -3.92
C VAL A 1051 -39.83 53.64 -3.85
N GLY A 1052 -40.32 54.38 -4.85
CA GLY A 1052 -40.16 55.83 -4.99
C GLY A 1052 -38.88 56.26 -5.69
N ALA A 1053 -38.01 55.33 -6.10
CA ALA A 1053 -36.85 55.66 -6.92
C ALA A 1053 -37.28 56.13 -8.33
N GLU A 1054 -36.63 57.18 -8.82
CA GLU A 1054 -36.90 57.75 -10.14
C GLU A 1054 -35.90 57.21 -11.17
N VAL A 1055 -36.42 56.78 -12.32
CA VAL A 1055 -35.63 56.38 -13.49
C VAL A 1055 -35.88 57.35 -14.63
N ARG A 1056 -34.82 57.75 -15.33
CA ARG A 1056 -34.89 58.52 -16.57
C ARG A 1056 -34.77 57.56 -17.75
N VAL A 1057 -35.79 57.58 -18.61
CA VAL A 1057 -35.79 56.90 -19.90
C VAL A 1057 -35.78 57.97 -20.98
N ALA A 1058 -34.76 57.98 -21.84
CA ALA A 1058 -34.60 58.99 -22.89
C ALA A 1058 -34.55 58.34 -24.28
N TRP A 1059 -35.14 59.01 -25.27
CA TRP A 1059 -35.15 58.62 -26.68
C TRP A 1059 -35.14 59.89 -27.54
N ALA A 1060 -34.38 59.86 -28.65
CA ALA A 1060 -34.16 61.06 -29.49
C ALA A 1060 -33.76 62.30 -28.63
N GLU A 1061 -34.49 63.42 -28.75
CA GLU A 1061 -34.28 64.63 -27.93
C GLU A 1061 -35.27 64.74 -26.74
N GLU A 1062 -36.04 63.69 -26.46
CA GLU A 1062 -37.04 63.66 -25.39
C GLU A 1062 -36.60 62.74 -24.24
N SER A 1063 -37.11 63.00 -23.04
CA SER A 1063 -36.93 62.11 -21.89
C SER A 1063 -38.14 62.11 -20.98
N ARG A 1064 -38.35 60.98 -20.30
CA ARG A 1064 -39.42 60.78 -19.34
C ARG A 1064 -38.84 60.27 -18.02
N LEU A 1065 -39.31 60.86 -16.92
CA LEU A 1065 -39.07 60.35 -15.58
C LEU A 1065 -40.21 59.41 -15.18
N LEU A 1066 -39.84 58.27 -14.62
CA LEU A 1066 -40.77 57.27 -14.09
C LEU A 1066 -40.39 57.01 -12.63
N ALA A 1067 -41.34 57.20 -11.71
CA ALA A 1067 -41.19 56.78 -10.32
C ALA A 1067 -41.67 55.33 -10.16
N LEU A 1068 -40.87 54.49 -9.52
CA LEU A 1068 -41.23 53.10 -9.24
C LEU A 1068 -42.18 53.01 -8.05
N THR A 1069 -43.33 52.34 -8.22
CA THR A 1069 -44.35 52.20 -7.17
C THR A 1069 -44.43 50.76 -6.65
N GLU A 1070 -45.06 50.56 -5.50
CA GLU A 1070 -45.34 49.20 -4.95
C GLU A 1070 -46.20 48.35 -5.90
N GLU A 1071 -47.02 48.99 -6.74
CA GLU A 1071 -47.90 48.33 -7.69
C GLU A 1071 -47.20 47.86 -8.98
N ALA A 1072 -45.90 48.15 -9.15
CA ALA A 1072 -45.12 47.70 -10.29
C ALA A 1072 -45.03 46.17 -10.34
N GLY A 1073 -45.22 45.59 -11.53
CA GLY A 1073 -45.16 44.14 -11.72
C GLY A 1073 -43.78 43.52 -11.40
N PRO A 1074 -43.63 42.19 -11.48
CA PRO A 1074 -42.39 41.50 -11.13
C PRO A 1074 -41.17 41.87 -12.00
N LEU A 1075 -41.38 42.53 -13.15
CA LEU A 1075 -40.33 43.03 -14.03
C LEU A 1075 -40.01 44.52 -13.83
N GLY A 1076 -40.77 45.22 -12.99
CA GLY A 1076 -40.62 46.65 -12.72
C GLY A 1076 -41.67 47.52 -13.41
N GLY A 1077 -41.42 48.83 -13.41
CA GLY A 1077 -42.26 49.83 -14.08
C GLY A 1077 -42.13 49.73 -15.59
N GLU A 1078 -43.25 49.84 -16.30
CA GLU A 1078 -43.31 49.64 -17.75
C GLU A 1078 -43.31 50.98 -18.51
N VAL A 1079 -42.48 51.05 -19.55
CA VAL A 1079 -42.45 52.14 -20.52
C VAL A 1079 -42.64 51.56 -21.92
N PRO A 1080 -43.71 51.90 -22.66
CA PRO A 1080 -43.86 51.45 -24.04
C PRO A 1080 -42.74 52.05 -24.91
N MET A 1081 -42.18 51.24 -25.82
CA MET A 1081 -41.17 51.67 -26.79
C MET A 1081 -41.83 51.94 -28.14
N ASP A 1082 -41.31 52.88 -28.91
CA ASP A 1082 -41.71 53.08 -30.29
C ASP A 1082 -40.88 52.20 -31.23
N LYS A 1083 -41.47 51.90 -32.40
CA LYS A 1083 -40.89 50.98 -33.38
C LYS A 1083 -39.59 51.54 -33.96
N GLY A 1084 -38.47 50.83 -33.75
CA GLY A 1084 -37.15 51.16 -34.29
C GLY A 1084 -36.43 52.33 -33.61
N LEU A 1085 -37.03 52.97 -32.61
CA LEU A 1085 -36.41 54.07 -31.88
C LEU A 1085 -35.45 53.53 -30.81
N GLU A 1086 -34.30 54.19 -30.63
CA GLU A 1086 -33.29 53.81 -29.65
C GLU A 1086 -33.49 54.56 -28.32
N TYR A 1087 -33.40 53.80 -27.23
CA TYR A 1087 -33.64 54.26 -25.87
C TYR A 1087 -32.38 54.13 -25.02
N THR A 1088 -32.28 55.01 -24.02
CA THR A 1088 -31.31 54.93 -22.92
C THR A 1088 -32.02 54.97 -21.58
N VAL A 1089 -31.48 54.28 -20.58
CA VAL A 1089 -32.06 54.17 -19.24
C VAL A 1089 -30.98 54.37 -18.18
N GLU A 1090 -31.25 55.27 -17.22
CA GLU A 1090 -30.40 55.53 -16.05
C GLU A 1090 -31.23 55.92 -14.82
N MET A 1091 -30.72 55.64 -13.63
CA MET A 1091 -31.37 56.04 -12.38
C MET A 1091 -31.07 57.50 -12.03
N VAL A 1092 -31.98 58.14 -11.30
CA VAL A 1092 -31.87 59.55 -10.87
C VAL A 1092 -31.60 59.63 -9.36
N GLY A 1093 -30.82 60.63 -8.95
CA GLY A 1093 -30.55 60.96 -7.55
C GLY A 1093 -29.17 60.54 -7.01
N LEU A 1094 -28.56 59.49 -7.59
CA LEU A 1094 -27.15 59.12 -7.37
C LEU A 1094 -26.45 59.01 -8.74
N PRO A 1095 -25.10 59.03 -8.80
CA PRO A 1095 -24.40 58.60 -10.01
C PRO A 1095 -24.92 57.23 -10.45
N SER A 1096 -25.19 57.05 -11.74
CA SER A 1096 -25.80 55.84 -12.28
C SER A 1096 -25.04 55.39 -13.50
N GLU A 1097 -24.78 54.09 -13.60
CA GLU A 1097 -24.48 53.47 -14.89
C GLU A 1097 -25.67 53.67 -15.84
N ARG A 1098 -25.38 53.74 -17.15
CA ARG A 1098 -26.39 53.99 -18.18
C ARG A 1098 -26.50 52.81 -19.13
N VAL A 1099 -27.71 52.34 -19.39
CA VAL A 1099 -27.96 51.29 -20.40
C VAL A 1099 -28.32 51.98 -21.72
N ALA A 1100 -27.61 51.67 -22.80
CA ALA A 1100 -27.78 52.26 -24.13
C ALA A 1100 -27.88 51.17 -25.21
N GLY A 1101 -28.33 51.50 -26.42
CA GLY A 1101 -28.53 50.53 -27.50
C GLY A 1101 -29.86 49.78 -27.47
N LEU A 1102 -30.86 50.24 -26.70
CA LEU A 1102 -32.14 49.56 -26.55
C LEU A 1102 -33.08 49.97 -27.69
N HIS A 1103 -33.35 49.09 -28.66
CA HIS A 1103 -34.31 49.35 -29.73
C HIS A 1103 -35.12 48.11 -30.10
N THR A 1104 -36.23 48.30 -30.80
CA THR A 1104 -37.15 47.21 -31.15
C THR A 1104 -36.89 46.62 -32.54
N ASP A 1105 -36.05 47.25 -33.37
CA ASP A 1105 -35.68 46.77 -34.71
C ASP A 1105 -34.61 45.66 -34.65
N HIS A 1106 -35.03 44.46 -34.28
CA HIS A 1106 -34.23 43.24 -34.39
C HIS A 1106 -34.89 42.26 -35.37
N PRO A 1107 -34.14 41.29 -35.93
CA PRO A 1107 -34.70 40.24 -36.76
C PRO A 1107 -35.72 39.38 -36.00
N ASP A 1108 -36.71 38.85 -36.73
CA ASP A 1108 -37.75 37.98 -36.17
C ASP A 1108 -37.15 36.74 -35.48
N GLU A 1109 -37.59 36.48 -34.25
CA GLU A 1109 -37.25 35.28 -33.50
C GLU A 1109 -38.41 34.28 -33.51
N PRO A 1110 -38.21 33.06 -34.06
CA PRO A 1110 -39.25 32.05 -34.09
C PRO A 1110 -39.54 31.51 -32.69
N ALA A 1111 -40.82 31.30 -32.36
CA ALA A 1111 -41.25 30.65 -31.12
C ALA A 1111 -41.77 29.23 -31.39
N PRO A 1112 -41.52 28.25 -30.49
CA PRO A 1112 -42.15 26.92 -30.57
C PRO A 1112 -43.65 27.02 -30.24
N ASP A 1113 -44.48 26.44 -31.11
CA ASP A 1113 -45.91 26.08 -30.96
C ASP A 1113 -46.87 27.13 -30.32
N LEU A 1114 -47.76 27.68 -31.17
CA LEU A 1114 -49.01 28.42 -30.88
C LEU A 1114 -48.91 29.80 -30.19
N LEU A 1115 -47.72 30.37 -29.96
CA LEU A 1115 -47.54 31.77 -29.52
C LEU A 1115 -46.86 32.62 -30.62
N PRO A 1116 -47.24 33.90 -30.80
CA PRO A 1116 -46.52 34.80 -31.69
C PRO A 1116 -45.09 35.03 -31.17
N GLY A 1117 -44.08 34.83 -32.03
CA GLY A 1117 -42.67 35.09 -31.74
C GLY A 1117 -42.37 36.58 -31.49
N ASN A 1118 -41.14 36.90 -31.08
CA ASN A 1118 -40.67 38.28 -31.11
C ASN A 1118 -40.45 38.66 -32.57
N ALA A 1119 -41.49 39.20 -33.21
CA ALA A 1119 -41.40 39.73 -34.56
C ALA A 1119 -40.68 41.10 -34.55
N ARG A 1120 -40.10 41.51 -35.67
CA ARG A 1120 -39.45 42.80 -35.84
C ARG A 1120 -40.37 43.92 -35.33
N TYR A 1121 -39.80 44.79 -34.50
CA TYR A 1121 -40.48 45.86 -33.74
C TYR A 1121 -41.29 45.41 -32.52
N HIS A 1122 -41.29 44.13 -32.18
CA HIS A 1122 -41.95 43.54 -31.01
C HIS A 1122 -40.93 42.84 -30.10
N HIS A 1123 -39.91 43.57 -29.67
CA HIS A 1123 -38.89 43.14 -28.72
C HIS A 1123 -38.97 44.00 -27.45
N SER A 1124 -38.83 43.40 -26.27
CA SER A 1124 -38.87 44.11 -24.98
C SER A 1124 -37.65 43.76 -24.14
N PHE A 1125 -37.26 44.68 -23.25
CA PHE A 1125 -36.11 44.51 -22.37
C PHE A 1125 -36.48 44.75 -20.92
N ALA A 1126 -35.86 44.00 -20.01
CA ALA A 1126 -36.01 44.17 -18.57
C ALA A 1126 -34.67 44.56 -17.94
N ILE A 1127 -34.65 45.65 -17.18
CA ILE A 1127 -33.46 46.25 -16.59
C ILE A 1127 -33.66 46.35 -15.07
N CYS A 1128 -32.67 45.93 -14.30
CA CYS A 1128 -32.68 46.06 -12.85
C CYS A 1128 -31.40 46.75 -12.39
N PHE A 1129 -31.54 47.84 -11.65
CA PHE A 1129 -30.44 48.54 -10.98
C PHE A 1129 -30.32 48.11 -9.52
N ARG A 1130 -29.11 48.16 -8.98
CA ARG A 1130 -28.84 47.95 -7.55
C ARG A 1130 -28.08 49.13 -6.98
N ARG A 1131 -28.48 49.60 -5.80
CA ARG A 1131 -27.68 50.58 -5.06
C ARG A 1131 -26.42 49.89 -4.53
N ALA A 1132 -25.27 50.40 -4.92
CA ALA A 1132 -23.96 49.83 -4.57
C ALA A 1132 -23.00 50.92 -4.09
N THR A 1133 -21.97 50.53 -3.36
CA THR A 1133 -20.86 51.41 -2.97
C THR A 1133 -19.63 51.06 -3.80
N ALA A 1134 -18.95 52.08 -4.34
CA ALA A 1134 -17.73 51.89 -5.11
C ALA A 1134 -16.64 51.20 -4.26
N PRO A 1135 -16.05 50.08 -4.71
CA PRO A 1135 -15.08 49.31 -3.93
C PRO A 1135 -13.74 50.05 -3.78
N ASP A 1136 -13.10 49.88 -2.62
CA ASP A 1136 -11.78 50.45 -2.28
C ASP A 1136 -10.66 49.65 -3.00
N THR A 1137 -9.75 50.30 -3.73
CA THR A 1137 -8.88 49.67 -4.74
C THR A 1137 -7.58 49.04 -4.21
N GLY A 1138 -7.37 48.96 -2.90
CA GLY A 1138 -6.21 48.28 -2.32
C GLY A 1138 -6.35 46.74 -2.26
N ARG A 1139 -6.17 46.03 -3.39
CA ARG A 1139 -6.11 44.55 -3.37
C ARG A 1139 -4.71 44.05 -3.01
N GLU A 1140 -4.62 43.23 -1.98
CA GLU A 1140 -3.41 42.52 -1.58
C GLU A 1140 -3.08 41.43 -2.60
N LYS A 1141 -1.89 41.47 -3.23
CA LYS A 1141 -1.42 40.48 -4.20
C LYS A 1141 -1.05 39.19 -3.46
N ARG A 1142 -1.69 38.08 -3.83
CA ARG A 1142 -1.62 36.79 -3.11
C ARG A 1142 -1.19 35.61 -3.98
N LEU A 1143 -1.02 35.85 -5.29
CA LEU A 1143 -0.53 34.87 -6.24
C LEU A 1143 0.74 35.43 -6.91
N PRO A 1144 1.81 34.65 -7.03
CA PRO A 1144 3.04 35.14 -7.66
C PRO A 1144 2.87 35.33 -9.18
N HIS A 1145 2.15 34.42 -9.84
CA HIS A 1145 1.92 34.47 -11.29
C HIS A 1145 0.63 33.75 -11.66
N TYR A 1146 -0.19 34.39 -12.50
CA TYR A 1146 -1.43 33.83 -13.06
C TYR A 1146 -1.41 33.83 -14.60
N VAL A 1147 -1.64 32.68 -15.22
CA VAL A 1147 -1.86 32.60 -16.68
C VAL A 1147 -3.36 32.65 -16.95
N LEU A 1148 -3.80 33.74 -17.60
CA LEU A 1148 -5.19 33.99 -17.95
C LEU A 1148 -5.46 33.51 -19.38
N PHE A 1149 -6.29 32.49 -19.52
CA PHE A 1149 -6.81 32.03 -20.80
C PHE A 1149 -8.13 32.72 -21.17
N GLY A 1150 -8.46 32.72 -22.46
CA GLY A 1150 -9.77 33.16 -22.96
C GLY A 1150 -10.91 32.27 -22.43
N PRO A 1151 -12.19 32.64 -22.65
CA PRO A 1151 -13.32 31.91 -22.10
C PRO A 1151 -13.29 30.42 -22.45
N PRO A 1152 -13.57 29.51 -21.50
CA PRO A 1152 -13.44 28.07 -21.71
C PRO A 1152 -14.47 27.51 -22.71
N SER A 1153 -15.51 28.28 -23.03
CA SER A 1153 -16.50 27.96 -24.08
C SER A 1153 -16.00 28.21 -25.50
N ARG A 1154 -14.86 28.90 -25.68
CA ARG A 1154 -14.28 29.16 -27.00
C ARG A 1154 -13.38 28.00 -27.44
N PRO A 1155 -13.54 27.47 -28.67
CA PRO A 1155 -12.68 26.40 -29.20
C PRO A 1155 -11.18 26.73 -29.18
N GLU A 1156 -10.83 28.00 -29.41
CA GLU A 1156 -9.45 28.51 -29.48
C GLU A 1156 -8.73 28.40 -28.14
N THR A 1157 -9.46 28.52 -27.03
CA THR A 1157 -8.93 28.39 -25.67
C THR A 1157 -8.28 27.02 -25.44
N ALA A 1158 -8.87 25.95 -25.97
CA ALA A 1158 -8.32 24.60 -25.87
C ALA A 1158 -6.97 24.47 -26.60
N ALA A 1159 -6.84 25.12 -27.75
CA ALA A 1159 -5.58 25.15 -28.50
C ALA A 1159 -4.50 25.95 -27.76
N HIS A 1160 -4.84 27.11 -27.19
CA HIS A 1160 -3.92 27.91 -26.38
C HIS A 1160 -3.40 27.12 -25.16
N MET A 1161 -4.26 26.37 -24.48
CA MET A 1161 -3.85 25.52 -23.35
C MET A 1161 -2.90 24.39 -23.77
N LEU A 1162 -3.15 23.74 -24.90
CA LEU A 1162 -2.27 22.67 -25.43
C LEU A 1162 -0.89 23.22 -25.81
N MET A 1163 -0.83 24.39 -26.45
CA MET A 1163 0.44 25.03 -26.81
C MET A 1163 1.22 25.51 -25.59
N ALA A 1164 0.51 25.92 -24.52
CA ALA A 1164 1.12 26.39 -23.28
C ALA A 1164 1.61 25.25 -22.35
N LEU A 1165 1.35 23.96 -22.67
CA LEU A 1165 1.62 22.83 -21.79
C LEU A 1165 3.07 22.78 -21.28
N GLY A 1166 4.04 22.98 -22.17
CA GLY A 1166 5.46 23.00 -21.80
C GLY A 1166 5.83 24.16 -20.88
N TYR A 1167 5.17 25.31 -21.02
CA TYR A 1167 5.35 26.47 -20.14
C TYR A 1167 4.74 26.20 -18.76
N LEU A 1168 3.50 25.69 -18.72
CA LEU A 1168 2.80 25.37 -17.47
C LEU A 1168 3.55 24.34 -16.63
N LEU A 1169 4.09 23.28 -17.24
CA LEU A 1169 4.87 22.25 -16.54
C LEU A 1169 6.27 22.73 -16.12
N ARG A 1170 6.89 23.63 -16.89
CA ARG A 1170 8.23 24.13 -16.57
C ARG A 1170 8.24 25.12 -15.41
N PHE A 1171 7.24 26.01 -15.37
CA PHE A 1171 7.20 27.13 -14.42
C PHE A 1171 6.18 26.95 -13.30
N GLY A 1172 5.23 26.00 -13.45
CA GLY A 1172 4.21 25.69 -12.45
C GLY A 1172 3.35 26.87 -11.99
N PRO A 1173 2.93 27.83 -12.86
CA PRO A 1173 2.11 28.95 -12.43
C PRO A 1173 0.68 28.51 -12.08
N THR A 1174 -0.04 29.34 -11.32
CA THR A 1174 -1.50 29.21 -11.22
C THR A 1174 -2.12 29.64 -12.55
N PHE A 1175 -3.16 28.97 -13.03
CA PHE A 1175 -3.79 29.34 -14.29
C PHE A 1175 -5.30 29.08 -14.27
N GLY A 1176 -6.02 29.81 -15.12
CA GLY A 1176 -7.47 29.71 -15.24
C GLY A 1176 -8.04 30.72 -16.22
N PHE A 1177 -9.30 31.08 -16.02
CA PHE A 1177 -10.11 31.78 -17.03
C PHE A 1177 -10.74 33.09 -16.52
N SER A 1178 -10.44 33.49 -15.29
CA SER A 1178 -11.12 34.60 -14.61
C SER A 1178 -10.20 35.82 -14.47
N PRO A 1179 -10.54 36.96 -15.10
CA PRO A 1179 -9.84 38.21 -14.85
C PRO A 1179 -9.94 38.68 -13.39
N GLU A 1180 -11.04 38.32 -12.70
CA GLU A 1180 -11.20 38.65 -11.27
C GLU A 1180 -10.19 37.92 -10.39
N GLU A 1181 -9.87 36.66 -10.73
CA GLU A 1181 -8.84 35.86 -10.05
C GLU A 1181 -7.44 36.37 -10.40
N ALA A 1182 -7.20 36.67 -11.69
CA ALA A 1182 -5.92 37.20 -12.17
C ALA A 1182 -5.53 38.53 -11.51
N ALA A 1183 -6.48 39.38 -11.12
CA ALA A 1183 -6.22 40.64 -10.44
C ALA A 1183 -5.50 40.49 -9.08
N TYR A 1184 -5.54 39.30 -8.46
CA TYR A 1184 -4.82 38.99 -7.22
C TYR A 1184 -3.37 38.54 -7.45
N ALA A 1185 -2.92 38.47 -8.70
CA ALA A 1185 -1.56 38.06 -9.05
C ALA A 1185 -0.61 39.24 -9.24
N GLU A 1186 0.64 39.06 -8.80
CA GLU A 1186 1.73 40.03 -9.03
C GLU A 1186 2.10 40.13 -10.51
N ALA A 1187 1.97 39.02 -11.24
CA ALA A 1187 2.16 38.97 -12.69
C ALA A 1187 0.99 38.24 -13.35
N VAL A 1188 0.52 38.76 -14.49
CA VAL A 1188 -0.50 38.10 -15.33
C VAL A 1188 0.04 37.90 -16.74
N THR A 1189 -0.04 36.66 -17.25
CA THR A 1189 0.22 36.35 -18.66
C THR A 1189 -1.09 36.02 -19.35
N ILE A 1190 -1.48 36.82 -20.33
CA ILE A 1190 -2.73 36.62 -21.08
C ILE A 1190 -2.43 35.78 -22.32
N LEU A 1191 -3.12 34.65 -22.47
CA LEU A 1191 -3.06 33.75 -23.62
C LEU A 1191 -4.46 33.64 -24.26
N ALA A 1192 -4.85 34.72 -24.94
CA ALA A 1192 -6.11 34.86 -25.63
C ALA A 1192 -6.00 35.94 -26.72
N ASP A 1193 -6.93 35.94 -27.68
CA ASP A 1193 -7.09 37.07 -28.61
C ASP A 1193 -7.86 38.24 -27.96
N GLU A 1194 -7.86 39.41 -28.64
CA GLU A 1194 -8.51 40.64 -28.15
C GLU A 1194 -10.04 40.52 -28.07
N GLU A 1195 -10.66 39.56 -28.77
CA GLU A 1195 -12.10 39.31 -28.63
C GLU A 1195 -12.42 38.48 -27.38
N ALA A 1196 -11.49 37.62 -26.94
CA ALA A 1196 -11.64 36.73 -25.80
C ALA A 1196 -11.21 37.41 -24.49
N VAL A 1197 -10.17 38.23 -24.52
CA VAL A 1197 -9.77 39.11 -23.41
C VAL A 1197 -9.55 40.51 -23.96
N SER A 1198 -10.49 41.41 -23.67
CA SER A 1198 -10.48 42.75 -24.27
C SER A 1198 -9.38 43.64 -23.69
N PRO A 1199 -8.94 44.68 -24.42
CA PRO A 1199 -8.02 45.69 -23.91
C PRO A 1199 -8.51 46.39 -22.62
N ALA A 1200 -9.83 46.46 -22.39
CA ALA A 1200 -10.39 47.00 -21.16
C ALA A 1200 -10.14 46.09 -19.95
N VAL A 1201 -10.14 44.77 -20.15
CA VAL A 1201 -9.78 43.80 -19.11
C VAL A 1201 -8.28 43.91 -18.78
N GLU A 1202 -7.43 44.04 -19.80
CA GLU A 1202 -6.00 44.27 -19.60
C GLU A 1202 -5.75 45.58 -18.83
N ALA A 1203 -6.41 46.67 -19.20
CA ALA A 1203 -6.30 47.95 -18.51
C ALA A 1203 -6.74 47.83 -17.04
N SER A 1204 -7.86 47.16 -16.77
CA SER A 1204 -8.34 46.92 -15.40
C SER A 1204 -7.36 46.07 -14.57
N LEU A 1205 -6.69 45.10 -15.17
CA LEU A 1205 -5.66 44.31 -14.49
C LEU A 1205 -4.44 45.18 -14.15
N ARG A 1206 -4.01 46.08 -15.05
CA ARG A 1206 -2.92 47.03 -14.78
C ARG A 1206 -3.27 48.04 -13.69
N GLU A 1207 -4.53 48.50 -13.65
CA GLU A 1207 -5.02 49.39 -12.59
C GLU A 1207 -5.09 48.70 -11.22
N ALA A 1208 -5.33 47.38 -11.21
CA ALA A 1208 -5.30 46.58 -9.99
C ALA A 1208 -3.87 46.37 -9.43
N GLY A 1209 -2.84 46.93 -10.08
CA GLY A 1209 -1.41 46.73 -9.79
C GLY A 1209 -0.90 45.40 -10.29
#